data_AF-A0AB74UDB6-F1
#
_entry.id   AF-A0AB74UDB6-F1
#
_cell.length_a   1.000
_cell.length_b   1.000
_cell.length_c   1.000
_cell.angle_alpha   90.00
_cell.angle_beta   90.00
_cell.angle_gamma   90.00
#
_symmetry.space_group_name_H-M   'P 1'
#
loop_
_entity.id
_entity.type
_entity.pdbx_description
1 polymer ?
#
loop_
_entity_poly.entity_id
_entity_poly.type
_entity_poly.pdbx_seq_one_letter_code
_entity_poly.pdbx_strand_id
1 'polypeptide(L)'
;MPTLLKHYLMPDAAAVKFAIKTTLAMMLALYLALWFNLDRPYWALISAAFLQIRPMSGMVIEKGICQIGGTLIGALVGIAIMALFAQARIPALTALTLWIMLCTYVASLWRNNYTYGCIMGAVTAMLIVVISSGSSPGGMFDIAVARLSELGLGAICATLVSSLLWPSRVGEHLATQADSVINQAFEHAALRLAASDDIPAMQQALRGSLGPLTMLETDSQAARFEGPEGPGRMRATHVLTRRTLRLMATLHALHQLLHDHADKLDPGSVEIARQVADGFREAEHVNGVPQARQELRALRRLVHESNESGLAPLDRRVRLGIREAIGHAMVMLDAREAIADPGRHRLRSAPLAWHRDHLAAGINALRAGLVFTCLATFWILTAWNSALVALLLGTLFSAFFASRDNPVMITMMFYKGMLAAIPSAFLFGHVLLSQAHGFPMLAMLFGTPLFLGLMGATNPKIMGYCLAFTIFNILLTMPGNNMDFSFDSFANRALSVIIGLSCVVMGFRLLPGLGTRLRRRRLINAISQDIHQLRRRSIRDAETRFSGHMADRMLQLAQHDDMLPEDQRHLFILGLTGLDIGSATLRLRDRLDDASHPLIRRAHRQLLRALASGFEEAANGRPPQGVHAAGQRLDALIAEHGDVPADRRVLIEGLIERLELALERLARIMAERPHIKPSTATASASH
;
A
#
# COMPACT_ATOMS: atom_id res chain seq x y z
N MET A 1 26.40 -6.00 -18.19
CA MET A 1 25.86 -7.32 -17.82
C MET A 1 24.36 -7.20 -17.58
N PRO A 2 23.52 -8.14 -18.05
CA PRO A 2 22.10 -8.14 -17.72
C PRO A 2 21.91 -8.17 -16.20
N THR A 3 20.94 -7.42 -15.68
CA THR A 3 20.66 -7.31 -14.24
C THR A 3 20.44 -8.67 -13.56
N LEU A 4 19.86 -9.64 -14.29
CA LEU A 4 19.69 -11.03 -13.85
C LEU A 4 21.03 -11.74 -13.60
N LEU A 5 21.98 -11.66 -14.55
CA LEU A 5 23.27 -12.34 -14.41
C LEU A 5 24.10 -11.77 -13.26
N LYS A 6 24.06 -10.44 -13.05
CA LYS A 6 24.77 -9.81 -11.93
C LYS A 6 24.23 -10.29 -10.57
N HIS A 7 22.91 -10.46 -10.44
CA HIS A 7 22.25 -10.87 -9.20
C HIS A 7 22.57 -12.32 -8.81
N TYR A 8 22.71 -13.22 -9.78
CA TYR A 8 23.05 -14.63 -9.52
C TYR A 8 24.56 -14.87 -9.40
N LEU A 9 25.41 -14.10 -10.08
CA LEU A 9 26.87 -14.24 -10.00
C LEU A 9 27.49 -13.54 -8.78
N MET A 10 26.85 -12.48 -8.27
CA MET A 10 27.28 -11.76 -7.07
C MET A 10 26.06 -11.56 -6.14
N PRO A 11 25.56 -12.64 -5.51
CA PRO A 11 24.34 -12.55 -4.72
C PRO A 11 24.59 -11.78 -3.43
N ASP A 12 23.62 -10.94 -3.05
CA ASP A 12 23.62 -10.25 -1.76
C ASP A 12 23.50 -11.27 -0.62
N ALA A 13 24.25 -11.07 0.47
CA ALA A 13 24.22 -11.93 1.65
C ALA A 13 22.80 -12.02 2.24
N ALA A 14 22.01 -10.95 2.15
CA ALA A 14 20.60 -10.97 2.57
C ALA A 14 19.75 -11.91 1.69
N ALA A 15 20.00 -11.93 0.38
CA ALA A 15 19.30 -12.79 -0.58
C ALA A 15 19.62 -14.27 -0.34
N VAL A 16 20.89 -14.60 -0.07
CA VAL A 16 21.30 -15.97 0.26
C VAL A 16 20.69 -16.41 1.59
N LYS A 17 20.77 -15.59 2.64
CA LYS A 17 20.15 -15.90 3.95
C LYS A 17 18.65 -16.14 3.82
N PHE A 18 17.95 -15.30 3.05
CA PHE A 18 16.53 -15.45 2.76
C PHE A 18 16.22 -16.78 2.05
N ALA A 19 16.98 -17.11 1.00
CA ALA A 19 16.77 -18.32 0.22
C ALA A 19 17.04 -19.58 1.04
N ILE A 20 18.12 -19.61 1.84
CA ILE A 20 18.43 -20.72 2.75
C ILE A 20 17.29 -20.90 3.76
N LYS A 21 16.93 -19.81 4.46
CA LYS A 21 15.89 -19.82 5.49
C LYS A 21 14.55 -20.31 4.94
N THR A 22 14.19 -19.86 3.75
CA THR A 22 12.91 -20.19 3.13
C THR A 22 12.89 -21.64 2.63
N THR A 23 13.96 -22.07 1.98
CA THR A 23 14.09 -23.45 1.47
C THR A 23 14.11 -24.46 2.63
N LEU A 24 14.77 -24.15 3.74
CA LEU A 24 14.78 -25.03 4.92
C LEU A 24 13.39 -25.22 5.51
N ALA A 25 12.60 -24.15 5.65
CA ALA A 25 11.24 -24.28 6.18
C ALA A 25 10.30 -25.02 5.23
N MET A 26 10.47 -24.78 3.93
CA MET A 26 9.82 -25.53 2.87
C MET A 26 10.12 -27.03 2.97
N MET A 27 11.40 -27.41 3.07
CA MET A 27 11.80 -28.82 3.21
C MET A 27 11.33 -29.42 4.53
N LEU A 28 11.38 -28.67 5.64
CA LEU A 28 10.87 -29.13 6.94
C LEU A 28 9.36 -29.39 6.89
N ALA A 29 8.58 -28.49 6.28
CA ALA A 29 7.15 -28.66 6.09
C ALA A 29 6.84 -29.90 5.23
N LEU A 30 7.60 -30.09 4.14
CA LEU A 30 7.44 -31.26 3.28
C LEU A 30 7.80 -32.55 4.01
N TYR A 31 8.91 -32.59 4.76
CA TYR A 31 9.34 -33.75 5.53
C TYR A 31 8.25 -34.20 6.52
N LEU A 32 7.76 -33.27 7.34
CA LEU A 32 6.73 -33.58 8.33
C LEU A 32 5.40 -33.98 7.67
N ALA A 33 5.05 -33.36 6.54
CA ALA A 33 3.83 -33.70 5.81
C ALA A 33 3.89 -35.12 5.21
N LEU A 34 5.05 -35.53 4.69
CA LEU A 34 5.28 -36.90 4.22
C LEU A 34 5.30 -37.90 5.39
N TRP A 35 5.90 -37.51 6.52
CA TRP A 35 5.98 -38.34 7.72
C TRP A 35 4.61 -38.59 8.37
N PHE A 36 3.76 -37.57 8.43
CA PHE A 36 2.37 -37.71 8.87
C PHE A 36 1.44 -38.34 7.81
N ASN A 37 1.98 -38.70 6.65
CA ASN A 37 1.24 -39.29 5.54
C ASN A 37 0.02 -38.45 5.13
N LEU A 38 0.20 -37.12 5.03
CA LEU A 38 -0.86 -36.23 4.57
C LEU A 38 -1.17 -36.46 3.09
N ASP A 39 -2.44 -36.27 2.71
CA ASP A 39 -2.92 -36.53 1.34
C ASP A 39 -2.17 -35.72 0.27
N ARG A 40 -1.93 -34.42 0.52
CA ARG A 40 -1.33 -33.50 -0.47
C ARG A 40 -0.22 -32.64 0.17
N PRO A 41 0.96 -33.21 0.45
CA PRO A 41 2.01 -32.56 1.23
C PRO A 41 2.65 -31.36 0.50
N TYR A 42 2.52 -31.28 -0.83
CA TYR A 42 2.93 -30.10 -1.61
C TYR A 42 2.22 -28.81 -1.20
N TRP A 43 1.06 -28.87 -0.55
CA TRP A 43 0.39 -27.67 -0.04
C TRP A 43 1.01 -27.12 1.24
N ALA A 44 1.54 -27.98 2.12
CA ALA A 44 2.32 -27.55 3.27
C ALA A 44 3.57 -26.80 2.81
N LEU A 45 4.20 -27.30 1.76
CA LEU A 45 5.35 -26.70 1.08
C LEU A 45 5.03 -25.32 0.47
N ILE A 46 3.91 -25.20 -0.27
CA ILE A 46 3.44 -23.91 -0.84
C ILE A 46 3.12 -22.92 0.28
N SER A 47 2.45 -23.36 1.34
CA SER A 47 2.12 -22.51 2.49
C SER A 47 3.37 -21.94 3.13
N ALA A 48 4.38 -22.78 3.41
CA ALA A 48 5.63 -22.34 3.99
C ALA A 48 6.33 -21.27 3.12
N ALA A 49 6.35 -21.47 1.80
CA ALA A 49 6.92 -20.52 0.85
C ALA A 49 6.20 -19.16 0.88
N PHE A 50 4.86 -19.15 0.82
CA PHE A 50 4.07 -17.90 0.77
C PHE A 50 4.19 -17.06 2.05
N LEU A 51 4.23 -17.72 3.22
CA LEU A 51 4.39 -17.02 4.49
C LEU A 51 5.76 -16.35 4.58
N GLN A 52 6.80 -16.99 4.05
CA GLN A 52 8.17 -16.50 4.20
C GLN A 52 8.60 -15.45 3.20
N ILE A 53 7.80 -15.13 2.16
CA ILE A 53 8.09 -14.04 1.21
C ILE A 53 8.48 -12.74 1.92
N ARG A 54 7.92 -12.47 3.12
CA ARG A 54 8.42 -11.44 4.04
C ARG A 54 8.85 -12.11 5.35
N PRO A 55 10.15 -12.35 5.58
CA PRO A 55 10.65 -13.26 6.61
C PRO A 55 10.66 -12.66 8.03
N MET A 56 9.89 -11.59 8.28
CA MET A 56 9.78 -10.96 9.59
C MET A 56 8.83 -11.77 10.47
N SER A 57 9.28 -12.12 11.68
CA SER A 57 8.59 -13.08 12.54
C SER A 57 7.15 -12.68 12.85
N GLY A 58 6.89 -11.41 13.23
CA GLY A 58 5.53 -10.93 13.45
C GLY A 58 4.62 -11.03 12.22
N MET A 59 5.15 -10.78 11.01
CA MET A 59 4.36 -10.88 9.76
C MET A 59 4.04 -12.31 9.39
N VAL A 60 4.98 -13.23 9.60
CA VAL A 60 4.77 -14.67 9.35
C VAL A 60 3.68 -15.20 10.28
N ILE A 61 3.72 -14.83 11.55
CA ILE A 61 2.72 -15.23 12.56
C ILE A 61 1.33 -14.68 12.18
N GLU A 62 1.22 -13.39 11.90
CA GLU A 62 -0.05 -12.76 11.54
C GLU A 62 -0.68 -13.43 10.29
N LYS A 63 0.13 -13.64 9.24
CA LYS A 63 -0.32 -14.34 8.03
C LYS A 63 -0.70 -15.78 8.30
N GLY A 64 0.05 -16.50 9.14
CA GLY A 64 -0.25 -17.88 9.53
C GLY A 64 -1.59 -17.99 10.25
N ILE A 65 -1.88 -17.09 11.20
CA ILE A 65 -3.17 -17.03 11.91
C ILE A 65 -4.30 -16.73 10.91
N CYS A 66 -4.11 -15.74 10.03
CA CYS A 66 -5.10 -15.40 9.01
C CYS A 66 -5.35 -16.55 8.04
N GLN A 67 -4.31 -17.29 7.65
CA GLN A 67 -4.41 -18.46 6.79
C GLN A 67 -5.25 -19.55 7.45
N ILE A 68 -4.90 -19.96 8.67
CA ILE A 68 -5.60 -21.02 9.41
C ILE A 68 -7.08 -20.64 9.62
N GLY A 69 -7.35 -19.41 10.07
CA GLY A 69 -8.71 -18.92 10.24
C GLY A 69 -9.50 -18.86 8.93
N GLY A 70 -8.88 -18.39 7.85
CA GLY A 70 -9.47 -18.37 6.51
C GLY A 70 -9.81 -19.77 6.00
N THR A 71 -8.88 -20.71 6.12
CA THR A 71 -9.06 -22.13 5.74
C THR A 71 -10.18 -22.77 6.54
N LEU A 72 -10.28 -22.53 7.85
CA LEU A 72 -11.36 -23.04 8.68
C LEU A 72 -12.74 -22.53 8.21
N ILE A 73 -12.87 -21.22 8.00
CA ILE A 73 -14.12 -20.62 7.50
C ILE A 73 -14.47 -21.18 6.10
N GLY A 74 -13.47 -21.26 5.21
CA GLY A 74 -13.64 -21.85 3.89
C GLY A 74 -14.07 -23.32 3.94
N ALA A 75 -13.53 -24.09 4.88
CA ALA A 75 -13.92 -25.47 5.10
C ALA A 75 -15.38 -25.60 5.54
N LEU A 76 -15.79 -24.82 6.54
CA LEU A 76 -17.17 -24.80 7.03
C LEU A 76 -18.16 -24.41 5.93
N VAL A 77 -17.84 -23.38 5.14
CA VAL A 77 -18.71 -22.93 4.03
C VAL A 77 -18.72 -23.95 2.90
N GLY A 78 -17.59 -24.55 2.55
CA GLY A 78 -17.53 -25.61 1.52
C GLY A 78 -18.38 -26.82 1.91
N ILE A 79 -18.28 -27.27 3.17
CA ILE A 79 -19.13 -28.35 3.71
C ILE A 79 -20.60 -27.94 3.70
N ALA A 80 -20.94 -26.71 4.09
CA ALA A 80 -22.33 -26.23 4.10
C ALA A 80 -22.93 -26.18 2.67
N ILE A 81 -22.17 -25.70 1.68
CA ILE A 81 -22.59 -25.70 0.27
C ILE A 81 -22.85 -27.13 -0.18
N MET A 82 -21.95 -28.07 0.12
CA MET A 82 -22.14 -29.47 -0.24
C MET A 82 -23.31 -30.11 0.51
N ALA A 83 -23.50 -29.82 1.79
CA ALA A 83 -24.62 -30.35 2.56
C ALA A 83 -25.98 -29.92 1.98
N LEU A 84 -26.08 -28.70 1.47
CA LEU A 84 -27.30 -28.16 0.89
C LEU A 84 -27.50 -28.55 -0.59
N PHE A 85 -26.42 -28.67 -1.36
CA PHE A 85 -26.48 -28.77 -2.82
C PHE A 85 -25.71 -29.95 -3.42
N ALA A 86 -25.32 -30.96 -2.63
CA ALA A 86 -24.55 -32.14 -3.12
C ALA A 86 -25.17 -32.81 -4.35
N GLN A 87 -26.50 -32.88 -4.41
CA GLN A 87 -27.23 -33.52 -5.52
C GLN A 87 -27.38 -32.60 -6.75
N ALA A 88 -27.19 -31.30 -6.59
CA ALA A 88 -27.44 -30.29 -7.62
C ALA A 88 -26.16 -29.50 -7.94
N ARG A 89 -25.40 -29.98 -8.93
CA ARG A 89 -24.10 -29.43 -9.32
C ARG A 89 -24.14 -27.94 -9.69
N ILE A 90 -25.16 -27.50 -10.42
CA ILE A 90 -25.27 -26.10 -10.87
C ILE A 90 -25.50 -25.16 -9.66
N PRO A 91 -26.51 -25.38 -8.79
CA PRO A 91 -26.65 -24.63 -7.54
C PRO A 91 -25.38 -24.59 -6.68
N ALA A 92 -24.69 -25.72 -6.50
CA ALA A 92 -23.46 -25.78 -5.72
C ALA A 92 -22.35 -24.86 -6.28
N LEU A 93 -22.13 -24.89 -7.61
CA LEU A 93 -21.16 -24.02 -8.27
C LEU A 93 -21.57 -22.55 -8.21
N THR A 94 -22.86 -22.23 -8.35
CA THR A 94 -23.33 -20.84 -8.22
C THR A 94 -23.14 -20.29 -6.81
N ALA A 95 -23.44 -21.06 -5.77
CA ALA A 95 -23.22 -20.69 -4.37
C ALA A 95 -21.72 -20.48 -4.10
N LEU A 96 -20.87 -21.35 -4.64
CA LEU A 96 -19.42 -21.21 -4.56
C LEU A 96 -18.92 -19.95 -5.30
N THR A 97 -19.44 -19.63 -6.48
CA THR A 97 -19.11 -18.38 -7.19
C THR A 97 -19.42 -17.16 -6.33
N LEU A 98 -20.60 -17.13 -5.70
CA LEU A 98 -20.99 -16.04 -4.79
C LEU A 98 -20.05 -15.93 -3.59
N TRP A 99 -19.64 -17.06 -3.01
CA TRP A 99 -18.65 -17.08 -1.94
C TRP A 99 -17.28 -16.55 -2.39
N ILE A 100 -16.79 -16.97 -3.57
CA ILE A 100 -15.53 -16.45 -4.14
C ILE A 100 -15.62 -14.94 -4.39
N MET A 101 -16.75 -14.46 -4.91
CA MET A 101 -17.01 -13.04 -5.10
C MET A 101 -16.99 -12.29 -3.76
N LEU A 102 -17.67 -12.79 -2.73
CA LEU A 102 -17.68 -12.20 -1.40
C LEU A 102 -16.28 -12.13 -0.78
N CYS A 103 -15.53 -13.24 -0.82
CA CYS A 103 -14.15 -13.29 -0.33
C CYS A 103 -13.24 -12.32 -1.08
N THR A 104 -13.35 -12.24 -2.41
CA THR A 104 -12.55 -11.31 -3.22
C THR A 104 -12.93 -9.84 -2.95
N TYR A 105 -14.22 -9.58 -2.72
CA TYR A 105 -14.74 -8.26 -2.35
C TYR A 105 -14.15 -7.81 -1.00
N VAL A 106 -14.26 -8.65 0.04
CA VAL A 106 -13.72 -8.34 1.37
C VAL A 106 -12.19 -8.24 1.34
N ALA A 107 -11.52 -9.14 0.61
CA ALA A 107 -10.08 -9.10 0.39
C ALA A 107 -9.60 -7.80 -0.29
N SER A 108 -10.40 -7.23 -1.18
CA SER A 108 -10.11 -5.95 -1.84
C SER A 108 -10.37 -4.74 -0.94
N LEU A 109 -11.27 -4.86 0.04
CA LEU A 109 -11.58 -3.79 1.00
C LEU A 109 -10.59 -3.73 2.17
N TRP A 110 -10.06 -4.87 2.60
CA TRP A 110 -9.09 -4.95 3.69
C TRP A 110 -7.67 -4.79 3.14
N ARG A 111 -6.87 -3.93 3.77
CA ARG A 111 -5.49 -3.60 3.34
C ARG A 111 -4.42 -4.25 4.23
N ASN A 112 -4.71 -5.44 4.77
CA ASN A 112 -3.81 -6.13 5.70
C ASN A 112 -3.70 -7.63 5.36
N ASN A 113 -2.91 -8.37 6.13
CA ASN A 113 -2.75 -9.82 6.08
C ASN A 113 -4.08 -10.62 6.13
N TYR A 114 -5.19 -10.02 6.58
CA TYR A 114 -6.53 -10.61 6.45
C TYR A 114 -6.99 -10.89 5.01
N THR A 115 -6.49 -10.14 4.02
CA THR A 115 -6.72 -10.41 2.59
C THR A 115 -6.27 -11.82 2.23
N TYR A 116 -5.14 -12.26 2.78
CA TYR A 116 -4.62 -13.61 2.57
C TYR A 116 -5.57 -14.67 3.14
N GLY A 117 -6.13 -14.43 4.33
CA GLY A 117 -7.14 -15.32 4.94
C GLY A 117 -8.41 -15.44 4.08
N CYS A 118 -8.93 -14.32 3.55
CA CYS A 118 -10.10 -14.34 2.67
C CYS A 118 -9.84 -15.15 1.38
N ILE A 119 -8.67 -14.99 0.78
CA ILE A 119 -8.26 -15.76 -0.41
C ILE A 119 -8.17 -17.25 -0.07
N MET A 120 -7.58 -17.61 1.07
CA MET A 120 -7.48 -19.01 1.50
C MET A 120 -8.84 -19.63 1.83
N GLY A 121 -9.78 -18.84 2.37
CA GLY A 121 -11.16 -19.27 2.55
C GLY A 121 -11.90 -19.54 1.24
N ALA A 122 -11.68 -18.72 0.22
CA ALA A 122 -12.23 -18.96 -1.13
C ALA A 122 -11.67 -20.26 -1.75
N VAL A 123 -10.34 -20.44 -1.71
CA VAL A 123 -9.67 -21.60 -2.30
C VAL A 123 -10.02 -22.90 -1.57
N THR A 124 -10.14 -22.86 -0.24
CA THR A 124 -10.50 -24.05 0.55
C THR A 124 -11.93 -24.49 0.29
N ALA A 125 -12.89 -23.55 0.31
CA ALA A 125 -14.29 -23.86 -0.02
C ALA A 125 -14.41 -24.42 -1.44
N MET A 126 -13.67 -23.82 -2.38
CA MET A 126 -13.60 -24.29 -3.75
C MET A 126 -13.07 -25.72 -3.88
N LEU A 127 -11.95 -26.04 -3.21
CA LEU A 127 -11.37 -27.38 -3.24
C LEU A 127 -12.36 -28.42 -2.74
N ILE A 128 -13.03 -28.15 -1.61
CA ILE A 128 -14.01 -29.08 -1.03
C ILE A 128 -15.17 -29.29 -2.00
N VAL A 129 -15.82 -28.22 -2.48
CA VAL A 129 -17.00 -28.34 -3.34
C VAL A 129 -16.66 -29.04 -4.66
N VAL A 130 -15.54 -28.68 -5.29
CA VAL A 130 -15.20 -29.18 -6.62
C VAL A 130 -14.71 -30.63 -6.57
N ILE A 131 -13.85 -30.99 -5.60
CA ILE A 131 -13.37 -32.37 -5.46
C ILE A 131 -14.48 -33.29 -4.94
N SER A 132 -15.34 -32.80 -4.05
CA SER A 132 -16.41 -33.61 -3.45
C SER A 132 -17.61 -33.85 -4.37
N SER A 133 -17.70 -33.13 -5.49
CA SER A 133 -18.83 -33.23 -6.43
C SER A 133 -18.97 -34.61 -7.12
N GLY A 134 -18.07 -35.56 -6.83
CA GLY A 134 -18.14 -36.95 -7.28
C GLY A 134 -17.87 -38.01 -6.20
N SER A 135 -17.81 -37.65 -4.90
CA SER A 135 -17.48 -38.57 -3.81
C SER A 135 -18.59 -38.67 -2.74
N SER A 136 -18.49 -39.70 -1.88
CA SER A 136 -19.42 -39.92 -0.76
C SER A 136 -19.31 -38.81 0.31
N PRO A 137 -20.35 -38.57 1.13
CA PRO A 137 -20.36 -37.49 2.12
C PRO A 137 -19.19 -37.50 3.12
N GLY A 138 -18.61 -38.68 3.41
CA GLY A 138 -17.44 -38.81 4.28
C GLY A 138 -16.18 -38.13 3.72
N GLY A 139 -15.95 -38.23 2.40
CA GLY A 139 -14.73 -37.70 1.78
C GLY A 139 -14.60 -36.17 1.85
N MET A 140 -15.71 -35.45 2.05
CA MET A 140 -15.70 -33.98 2.15
C MET A 140 -15.05 -33.50 3.44
N PHE A 141 -15.29 -34.23 4.54
CA PHE A 141 -14.69 -33.94 5.84
C PHE A 141 -13.20 -34.28 5.83
N ASP A 142 -12.83 -35.40 5.22
CA ASP A 142 -11.42 -35.81 5.09
C ASP A 142 -10.61 -34.76 4.30
N ILE A 143 -11.15 -34.26 3.19
CA ILE A 143 -10.53 -33.16 2.43
C ILE A 143 -10.40 -31.90 3.30
N ALA A 144 -11.42 -31.55 4.08
CA ALA A 144 -11.38 -30.37 4.94
C ALA A 144 -10.30 -30.49 6.03
N VAL A 145 -10.20 -31.64 6.69
CA VAL A 145 -9.18 -31.92 7.70
C VAL A 145 -7.79 -31.90 7.06
N ALA A 146 -7.61 -32.57 5.91
CA ALA A 146 -6.35 -32.58 5.17
C ALA A 146 -5.88 -31.15 4.83
N ARG A 147 -6.78 -30.28 4.35
CA ARG A 147 -6.46 -28.88 4.06
C ARG A 147 -6.03 -28.10 5.29
N LEU A 148 -6.71 -28.30 6.42
CA LEU A 148 -6.38 -27.64 7.67
C LEU A 148 -5.03 -28.11 8.22
N SER A 149 -4.75 -29.42 8.17
CA SER A 149 -3.47 -29.98 8.61
C SER A 149 -2.31 -29.58 7.69
N GLU A 150 -2.48 -29.59 6.37
CA GLU A 150 -1.45 -29.22 5.40
C GLU A 150 -1.04 -27.74 5.54
N LEU A 151 -2.03 -26.85 5.51
CA LEU A 151 -1.78 -25.40 5.62
C LEU A 151 -1.35 -25.03 7.04
N GLY A 152 -1.90 -25.67 8.06
CA GLY A 152 -1.50 -25.48 9.46
C GLY A 152 -0.05 -25.88 9.69
N LEU A 153 0.36 -27.06 9.22
CA LEU A 153 1.73 -27.56 9.34
C LEU A 153 2.72 -26.64 8.60
N GLY A 154 2.38 -26.23 7.37
CA GLY A 154 3.19 -25.26 6.62
C GLY A 154 3.36 -23.93 7.38
N ALA A 155 2.30 -23.43 8.00
CA ALA A 155 2.35 -22.20 8.79
C ALA A 155 3.18 -22.34 10.07
N ILE A 156 3.08 -23.46 10.77
CA ILE A 156 3.86 -23.76 11.97
C ILE A 156 5.35 -23.87 11.63
N CYS A 157 5.71 -24.64 10.59
CA CYS A 157 7.10 -24.78 10.14
C CYS A 157 7.70 -23.44 9.68
N ALA A 158 6.93 -22.64 8.93
CA ALA A 158 7.37 -21.32 8.50
C ALA A 158 7.64 -20.39 9.68
N THR A 159 6.75 -20.41 10.69
CA THR A 159 6.88 -19.60 11.91
C THR A 159 8.09 -20.06 12.74
N LEU A 160 8.24 -21.37 12.94
CA LEU A 160 9.34 -21.96 13.71
C LEU A 160 10.69 -21.56 13.09
N VAL A 161 10.89 -21.85 11.80
CA VAL A 161 12.15 -21.47 11.12
C VAL A 161 12.34 -19.96 11.09
N SER A 162 11.26 -19.18 10.99
CA SER A 162 11.36 -17.72 11.03
C SER A 162 11.88 -17.19 12.37
N SER A 163 11.43 -17.81 13.46
CA SER A 163 11.79 -17.45 14.83
C SER A 163 13.17 -17.97 15.27
N LEU A 164 13.61 -19.14 14.78
CA LEU A 164 14.88 -19.75 15.19
C LEU A 164 16.06 -19.31 14.31
N LEU A 165 15.87 -19.22 12.99
CA LEU A 165 16.96 -18.99 12.04
C LEU A 165 17.04 -17.52 11.62
N TRP A 166 18.05 -16.80 12.11
CA TRP A 166 18.24 -15.35 11.89
C TRP A 166 16.93 -14.57 12.10
N PRO A 167 16.43 -14.46 13.34
CA PRO A 167 15.20 -13.75 13.61
C PRO A 167 15.38 -12.26 13.28
N SER A 168 14.60 -11.77 12.31
CA SER A 168 14.42 -10.34 12.08
C SER A 168 13.12 -9.89 12.75
N ARG A 169 13.22 -8.85 13.58
CA ARG A 169 12.09 -8.27 14.31
C ARG A 169 11.44 -7.18 13.45
N VAL A 170 10.12 -7.14 13.41
CA VAL A 170 9.36 -6.06 12.75
C VAL A 170 9.76 -4.71 13.33
N GLY A 171 10.03 -4.62 14.65
CA GLY A 171 10.48 -3.38 15.29
C GLY A 171 11.73 -2.74 14.66
N GLU A 172 12.76 -3.54 14.37
CA GLU A 172 14.01 -3.05 13.75
C GLU A 172 13.76 -2.61 12.30
N HIS A 173 13.00 -3.41 11.55
CA HIS A 173 12.62 -3.08 10.17
C HIS A 173 11.80 -1.79 10.10
N LEU A 174 10.83 -1.60 11.01
CA LEU A 174 10.06 -0.36 11.09
C LEU A 174 10.94 0.84 11.45
N ALA A 175 11.94 0.67 12.32
CA ALA A 175 12.88 1.74 12.66
C ALA A 175 13.74 2.14 11.44
N THR A 176 14.28 1.17 10.69
CA THR A 176 15.06 1.45 9.47
C THR A 176 14.20 2.09 8.37
N GLN A 177 12.95 1.62 8.19
CA GLN A 177 12.00 2.27 7.28
C GLN A 177 11.67 3.69 7.73
N ALA A 178 11.49 3.93 9.03
CA ALA A 178 11.25 5.28 9.57
C ALA A 178 12.44 6.21 9.32
N ASP A 179 13.68 5.73 9.48
CA ASP A 179 14.89 6.49 9.16
C ASP A 179 14.91 6.89 7.68
N SER A 180 14.61 5.95 6.78
CA SER A 180 14.51 6.24 5.35
C SER A 180 13.43 7.29 5.03
N VAL A 181 12.25 7.19 5.66
CA VAL A 181 11.16 8.18 5.49
C VAL A 181 11.59 9.57 5.94
N ILE A 182 12.28 9.66 7.08
CA ILE A 182 12.72 10.93 7.69
C ILE A 182 13.80 11.59 6.84
N ASN A 183 14.83 10.84 6.44
CA ASN A 183 15.93 11.37 5.64
C ASN A 183 15.40 11.91 4.30
N GLN A 184 14.55 11.13 3.62
CA GLN A 184 13.92 11.57 2.36
C GLN A 184 12.99 12.77 2.57
N ALA A 185 12.32 12.88 3.72
CA ALA A 185 11.50 14.04 4.04
C ALA A 185 12.35 15.29 4.36
N PHE A 186 13.53 15.13 4.96
CA PHE A 186 14.47 16.23 5.24
C PHE A 186 15.13 16.73 3.96
N GLU A 187 15.54 15.84 3.07
CA GLU A 187 16.02 16.21 1.73
C GLU A 187 14.91 16.93 0.95
N HIS A 188 13.66 16.43 1.01
CA HIS A 188 12.53 17.13 0.41
C HIS A 188 12.29 18.52 1.03
N ALA A 189 12.49 18.67 2.34
CA ALA A 189 12.37 19.94 3.04
C ALA A 189 13.42 20.93 2.56
N ALA A 190 14.67 20.50 2.44
CA ALA A 190 15.77 21.31 1.94
C ALA A 190 15.52 21.81 0.52
N LEU A 191 15.18 20.92 -0.41
CA LEU A 191 14.91 21.29 -1.80
C LEU A 191 13.76 22.30 -1.92
N ARG A 192 12.69 22.11 -1.13
CA ARG A 192 11.51 22.98 -1.13
C ARG A 192 11.80 24.36 -0.55
N LEU A 193 12.51 24.42 0.58
CA LEU A 193 12.85 25.68 1.27
C LEU A 193 13.94 26.47 0.55
N ALA A 194 14.85 25.80 -0.17
CA ALA A 194 15.83 26.44 -1.05
C ALA A 194 15.23 26.96 -2.36
N ALA A 195 13.91 26.85 -2.57
CA ALA A 195 13.22 27.22 -3.80
C ALA A 195 13.85 26.61 -5.07
N SER A 196 14.30 25.36 -4.99
CA SER A 196 15.03 24.69 -6.08
C SER A 196 14.18 24.50 -7.34
N ASP A 197 14.78 24.76 -8.50
CA ASP A 197 14.22 24.50 -9.84
C ASP A 197 14.31 23.03 -10.27
N ASP A 198 14.98 22.18 -9.49
CA ASP A 198 15.16 20.76 -9.80
C ASP A 198 13.89 19.96 -9.49
N ILE A 199 12.92 20.06 -10.41
CA ILE A 199 11.67 19.32 -10.35
C ILE A 199 11.90 17.80 -10.25
N PRO A 200 12.80 17.18 -11.05
CA PRO A 200 13.12 15.75 -10.91
C PRO A 200 13.63 15.35 -9.52
N ALA A 201 14.59 16.07 -8.94
CA ALA A 201 15.11 15.75 -7.61
C ALA A 201 14.02 15.87 -6.54
N MET A 202 13.22 16.93 -6.61
CA MET A 202 12.10 17.14 -5.68
C MET A 202 11.03 16.05 -5.78
N GLN A 203 10.78 15.54 -6.99
CA GLN A 203 9.91 14.38 -7.21
C GLN A 203 10.52 13.09 -6.67
N GLN A 204 11.82 12.90 -6.87
CA GLN A 204 12.54 11.73 -6.38
C GLN A 204 12.52 11.68 -4.84
N ALA A 205 12.82 12.78 -4.16
CA ALA A 205 12.73 12.88 -2.70
C ALA A 205 11.31 12.63 -2.19
N LEU A 206 10.31 13.16 -2.91
CA LEU A 206 8.90 12.94 -2.58
C LEU A 206 8.51 11.45 -2.68
N ARG A 207 8.80 10.81 -3.81
CA ARG A 207 8.55 9.37 -4.03
C ARG A 207 9.35 8.52 -3.03
N GLY A 208 10.59 8.91 -2.78
CA GLY A 208 11.51 8.30 -1.83
C GLY A 208 10.98 8.31 -0.39
N SER A 209 10.16 9.29 -0.01
CA SER A 209 9.51 9.31 1.30
C SER A 209 8.18 8.55 1.31
N LEU A 210 7.32 8.71 0.28
CA LEU A 210 5.96 8.15 0.29
C LEU A 210 5.91 6.62 0.15
N GLY A 211 6.79 6.03 -0.67
CA GLY A 211 6.85 4.58 -0.86
C GLY A 211 7.16 3.84 0.45
N PRO A 212 8.29 4.16 1.11
CA PRO A 212 8.62 3.64 2.44
C PRO A 212 7.56 3.96 3.48
N LEU A 213 6.95 5.15 3.47
CA LEU A 213 5.89 5.51 4.41
C LEU A 213 4.65 4.61 4.28
N THR A 214 4.29 4.27 3.04
CA THR A 214 3.19 3.36 2.75
C THR A 214 3.49 1.93 3.20
N MET A 215 4.73 1.48 2.98
CA MET A 215 5.18 0.17 3.45
C MET A 215 5.20 0.10 4.97
N LEU A 216 5.77 1.12 5.63
CA LEU A 216 5.84 1.25 7.09
C LEU A 216 4.45 1.13 7.71
N GLU A 217 3.48 1.84 7.15
CA GLU A 217 2.10 1.84 7.64
C GLU A 217 1.44 0.45 7.49
N THR A 218 1.67 -0.24 6.35
CA THR A 218 1.16 -1.59 6.10
C THR A 218 1.83 -2.62 7.03
N ASP A 219 3.15 -2.53 7.18
CA ASP A 219 3.98 -3.46 7.95
C ASP A 219 3.79 -3.29 9.46
N SER A 220 3.41 -2.09 9.93
CA SER A 220 3.22 -1.80 11.35
C SER A 220 2.13 -2.63 12.02
N GLN A 221 1.12 -3.11 11.27
CA GLN A 221 0.03 -3.92 11.81
C GLN A 221 0.55 -5.24 12.39
N ALA A 222 1.58 -5.81 11.78
CA ALA A 222 2.23 -7.03 12.23
C ALA A 222 2.98 -6.87 13.56
N ALA A 223 3.37 -5.63 13.94
CA ALA A 223 4.06 -5.37 15.20
C ALA A 223 3.21 -5.76 16.42
N ARG A 224 1.87 -5.81 16.29
CA ARG A 224 0.96 -6.26 17.37
C ARG A 224 1.20 -7.70 17.79
N PHE A 225 1.81 -8.52 16.93
CA PHE A 225 2.06 -9.94 17.17
C PHE A 225 3.45 -10.22 17.74
N GLU A 226 4.30 -9.20 17.95
CA GLU A 226 5.67 -9.36 18.46
C GLU A 226 5.84 -9.07 19.96
N GLY A 227 4.77 -8.74 20.69
CA GLY A 227 4.81 -8.53 22.14
C GLY A 227 4.01 -7.32 22.64
N PRO A 228 4.12 -6.99 23.95
CA PRO A 228 3.28 -5.97 24.61
C PRO A 228 3.51 -4.55 24.08
N GLU A 229 4.69 -4.28 23.52
CA GLU A 229 5.06 -2.97 22.96
C GLU A 229 4.54 -2.73 21.53
N GLY A 230 4.06 -3.78 20.85
CA GLY A 230 3.57 -3.74 19.47
C GLY A 230 2.55 -2.63 19.18
N PRO A 231 1.50 -2.47 20.00
CA PRO A 231 0.54 -1.37 19.86
C PRO A 231 1.16 0.02 20.02
N GLY A 232 2.27 0.17 20.75
CA GLY A 232 3.05 1.41 20.86
C GLY A 232 3.71 1.78 19.52
N ARG A 233 4.37 0.81 18.89
CA ARG A 233 5.02 0.98 17.57
C ARG A 233 4.01 1.40 16.50
N MET A 234 2.87 0.71 16.43
CA MET A 234 1.77 1.03 15.50
C MET A 234 1.27 2.48 15.66
N ARG A 235 1.08 2.94 16.91
CA ARG A 235 0.67 4.32 17.19
C ARG A 235 1.74 5.33 16.76
N ALA A 236 3.02 5.03 17.02
CA ALA A 236 4.14 5.87 16.62
C ALA A 236 4.25 5.97 15.09
N THR A 237 4.05 4.88 14.36
CA THR A 237 3.94 4.88 12.90
C THR A 237 2.83 5.80 12.41
N HIS A 238 1.62 5.73 12.98
CA HIS A 238 0.55 6.65 12.61
C HIS A 238 0.89 8.14 12.87
N VAL A 239 1.65 8.43 13.94
CA VAL A 239 2.13 9.79 14.21
C VAL A 239 3.12 10.21 13.12
N LEU A 240 4.09 9.35 12.79
CA LEU A 240 5.06 9.61 11.74
C LEU A 240 4.36 9.89 10.40
N THR A 241 3.45 9.00 9.96
CA THR A 241 2.65 9.18 8.74
C THR A 241 1.93 10.52 8.70
N ARG A 242 1.21 10.88 9.76
CA ARG A 242 0.47 12.15 9.82
C ARG A 242 1.40 13.37 9.78
N ARG A 243 2.55 13.29 10.46
CA ARG A 243 3.50 14.42 10.54
C ARG A 243 4.29 14.59 9.24
N THR A 244 4.70 13.51 8.59
CA THR A 244 5.33 13.56 7.27
C THR A 244 4.43 14.22 6.24
N LEU A 245 3.13 13.84 6.20
CA LEU A 245 2.20 14.44 5.26
C LEU A 245 1.89 15.92 5.57
N ARG A 246 1.79 16.29 6.84
CA ARG A 246 1.66 17.71 7.24
C ARG A 246 2.91 18.50 6.87
N LEU A 247 4.10 17.95 7.10
CA LEU A 247 5.37 18.54 6.69
C LEU A 247 5.37 18.79 5.18
N MET A 248 5.03 17.78 4.36
CA MET A 248 4.94 17.92 2.91
C MET A 248 3.95 19.01 2.47
N ALA A 249 2.76 19.09 3.08
CA ALA A 249 1.79 20.14 2.76
C ALA A 249 2.31 21.54 3.13
N THR A 250 2.95 21.68 4.29
CA THR A 250 3.56 22.96 4.70
C THR A 250 4.70 23.38 3.78
N LEU A 251 5.58 22.45 3.42
CA LEU A 251 6.70 22.70 2.51
C LEU A 251 6.22 23.03 1.10
N HIS A 252 5.13 22.41 0.65
CA HIS A 252 4.53 22.72 -0.65
C HIS A 252 4.04 24.18 -0.70
N ALA A 253 3.32 24.62 0.33
CA ALA A 253 2.85 26.00 0.44
C ALA A 253 4.02 27.00 0.58
N LEU A 254 5.06 26.65 1.34
CA LEU A 254 6.25 27.50 1.50
C LEU A 254 7.04 27.62 0.19
N HIS A 255 7.29 26.51 -0.49
CA HIS A 255 7.98 26.52 -1.77
C HIS A 255 7.25 27.36 -2.82
N GLN A 256 5.91 27.29 -2.85
CA GLN A 256 5.14 28.17 -3.74
C GLN A 256 5.43 29.65 -3.47
N LEU A 257 5.43 30.07 -2.20
CA LEU A 257 5.72 31.47 -1.86
C LEU A 257 7.17 31.85 -2.15
N LEU A 258 8.12 31.00 -1.79
CA LEU A 258 9.56 31.24 -1.94
C LEU A 258 10.02 31.20 -3.41
N HIS A 259 9.31 30.49 -4.28
CA HIS A 259 9.66 30.35 -5.70
C HIS A 259 8.85 31.31 -6.60
N ASP A 260 7.51 31.32 -6.49
CA ASP A 260 6.64 32.09 -7.39
C ASP A 260 6.42 33.55 -6.93
N HIS A 261 6.70 33.86 -5.66
CA HIS A 261 6.40 35.15 -5.03
C HIS A 261 7.56 35.69 -4.19
N ALA A 262 8.79 35.32 -4.54
CA ALA A 262 10.01 35.80 -3.87
C ALA A 262 10.14 37.32 -3.91
N ASP A 263 9.64 37.96 -4.98
CA ASP A 263 9.60 39.41 -5.20
C ASP A 263 8.75 40.16 -4.17
N LYS A 264 7.78 39.48 -3.55
CA LYS A 264 6.89 40.04 -2.53
C LYS A 264 7.36 39.80 -1.09
N LEU A 265 8.46 39.05 -0.91
CA LEU A 265 8.97 38.66 0.40
C LEU A 265 10.17 39.54 0.79
N ASP A 266 10.33 39.75 2.10
CA ASP A 266 11.53 40.37 2.64
C ASP A 266 12.77 39.48 2.35
N PRO A 267 13.88 40.04 1.86
CA PRO A 267 15.11 39.28 1.60
C PRO A 267 15.61 38.49 2.82
N GLY A 268 15.37 39.01 4.03
CA GLY A 268 15.70 38.31 5.27
C GLY A 268 14.87 37.06 5.50
N SER A 269 13.58 37.05 5.12
CA SER A 269 12.74 35.84 5.18
C SER A 269 13.20 34.76 4.20
N VAL A 270 13.64 35.16 2.99
CA VAL A 270 14.19 34.24 1.98
C VAL A 270 15.52 33.65 2.46
N GLU A 271 16.39 34.47 3.04
CA GLU A 271 17.67 34.00 3.59
C GLU A 271 17.49 33.07 4.79
N ILE A 272 16.54 33.35 5.69
CA ILE A 272 16.17 32.43 6.78
C ILE A 272 15.68 31.09 6.21
N ALA A 273 14.86 31.11 5.16
CA ALA A 273 14.40 29.87 4.51
C ALA A 273 15.57 29.06 3.94
N ARG A 274 16.56 29.74 3.32
CA ARG A 274 17.78 29.12 2.80
C ARG A 274 18.65 28.51 3.90
N GLN A 275 18.87 29.23 5.01
CA GLN A 275 19.62 28.72 6.17
C GLN A 275 18.94 27.49 6.79
N VAL A 276 17.60 27.51 6.89
CA VAL A 276 16.85 26.35 7.37
C VAL A 276 16.90 25.19 6.38
N ALA A 277 16.92 25.47 5.06
CA ALA A 277 17.11 24.44 4.04
C ALA A 277 18.45 23.72 4.21
N ASP A 278 19.53 24.48 4.41
CA ASP A 278 20.87 23.94 4.64
C ASP A 278 20.93 23.13 5.95
N GLY A 279 20.30 23.61 7.02
CA GLY A 279 20.20 22.84 8.27
C GLY A 279 19.38 21.55 8.16
N PHE A 280 18.38 21.49 7.28
CA PHE A 280 17.67 20.22 6.98
C PHE A 280 18.56 19.23 6.23
N ARG A 281 19.44 19.69 5.32
CA ARG A 281 20.46 18.83 4.69
C ARG A 281 21.45 18.31 5.72
N GLU A 282 21.95 19.16 6.60
CA GLU A 282 22.87 18.74 7.67
C GLU A 282 22.19 17.71 8.58
N ALA A 283 20.95 17.94 9.01
CA ALA A 283 20.19 17.00 9.83
C ALA A 283 19.94 15.64 9.16
N GLU A 284 19.88 15.57 7.82
CA GLU A 284 19.80 14.33 7.06
C GLU A 284 21.12 13.53 7.10
N HIS A 285 22.26 14.22 7.04
CA HIS A 285 23.60 13.60 7.00
C HIS A 285 24.09 13.14 8.39
N VAL A 286 23.45 13.64 9.45
CA VAL A 286 23.80 13.34 10.83
C VAL A 286 23.34 11.94 11.23
N ASN A 287 24.26 11.16 11.78
CA ASN A 287 23.97 9.81 12.26
C ASN A 287 23.36 9.85 13.66
N GLY A 288 22.03 9.75 13.71
CA GLY A 288 21.29 9.45 14.93
C GLY A 288 20.33 10.56 15.37
N VAL A 289 19.23 10.12 15.99
CA VAL A 289 18.10 10.99 16.35
C VAL A 289 18.48 12.14 17.30
N PRO A 290 19.31 11.96 18.35
CA PRO A 290 19.62 13.04 19.28
C PRO A 290 20.35 14.22 18.62
N GLN A 291 21.29 13.92 17.71
CA GLN A 291 22.07 14.94 17.01
C GLN A 291 21.20 15.67 15.97
N ALA A 292 20.42 14.95 15.16
CA ALA A 292 19.45 15.58 14.24
C ALA A 292 18.42 16.45 14.99
N ARG A 293 17.99 16.03 16.18
CA ARG A 293 17.10 16.83 17.03
C ARG A 293 17.78 18.10 17.54
N GLN A 294 19.08 18.07 17.81
CA GLN A 294 19.85 19.25 18.22
C GLN A 294 19.95 20.28 17.09
N GLU A 295 20.21 19.83 15.85
CA GLU A 295 20.22 20.71 14.67
C GLU A 295 18.85 21.38 14.46
N LEU A 296 17.77 20.61 14.49
CA LEU A 296 16.41 21.18 14.36
C LEU A 296 16.07 22.16 15.50
N ARG A 297 16.59 21.96 16.71
CA ARG A 297 16.45 22.92 17.83
C ARG A 297 17.25 24.19 17.60
N ALA A 298 18.43 24.11 16.98
CA ALA A 298 19.21 25.28 16.58
C ALA A 298 18.45 26.10 15.52
N LEU A 299 17.93 25.45 14.49
CA LEU A 299 17.09 26.09 13.47
C LEU A 299 15.84 26.74 14.05
N ARG A 300 15.18 26.06 15.01
CA ARG A 300 14.01 26.63 15.69
C ARG A 300 14.36 27.90 16.46
N ARG A 301 15.53 27.97 17.10
CA ARG A 301 16.02 29.16 17.81
C ARG A 301 16.32 30.29 16.84
N LEU A 302 17.05 30.00 15.76
CA LEU A 302 17.36 30.96 14.69
C LEU A 302 16.10 31.68 14.17
N VAL A 303 15.04 30.92 13.86
CA VAL A 303 13.78 31.52 13.37
C VAL A 303 13.05 32.29 14.47
N HIS A 304 13.14 31.85 15.73
CA HIS A 304 12.46 32.53 16.84
C HIS A 304 13.13 33.83 17.26
N GLU A 305 14.46 33.89 17.18
CA GLU A 305 15.27 35.07 17.52
C GLU A 305 15.27 36.13 16.40
N SER A 306 14.83 35.75 15.19
CA SER A 306 14.68 36.68 14.07
C SER A 306 13.63 37.76 14.36
N ASN A 307 13.97 39.03 14.11
CA ASN A 307 13.07 40.14 14.41
C ASN A 307 11.83 40.12 13.48
N GLU A 308 10.63 39.98 14.04
CA GLU A 308 9.34 39.95 13.31
C GLU A 308 8.63 41.33 13.28
N SER A 309 9.21 42.36 13.90
CA SER A 309 8.62 43.70 13.99
C SER A 309 8.61 44.41 12.63
N GLY A 310 7.44 44.84 12.16
CA GLY A 310 7.31 45.61 10.91
C GLY A 310 7.26 44.79 9.62
N LEU A 311 7.32 43.45 9.70
CA LEU A 311 7.18 42.58 8.53
C LEU A 311 5.76 42.60 7.96
N ALA A 312 5.69 42.44 6.64
CA ALA A 312 4.43 42.23 5.94
C ALA A 312 3.69 40.98 6.46
N PRO A 313 2.35 40.93 6.32
CA PRO A 313 1.54 39.77 6.72
C PRO A 313 2.03 38.44 6.12
N LEU A 314 2.40 38.46 4.84
CA LEU A 314 2.88 37.28 4.11
C LEU A 314 4.23 36.76 4.67
N ASP A 315 5.18 37.65 4.97
CA ASP A 315 6.47 37.30 5.59
C ASP A 315 6.31 36.63 6.96
N ARG A 316 5.45 37.18 7.81
CA ARG A 316 5.14 36.56 9.11
C ARG A 316 4.53 35.17 8.92
N ARG A 317 3.73 34.97 7.88
CA ARG A 317 3.17 33.65 7.55
C ARG A 317 4.24 32.68 7.07
N VAL A 318 5.21 33.12 6.26
CA VAL A 318 6.36 32.30 5.85
C VAL A 318 7.17 31.85 7.06
N ARG A 319 7.56 32.78 7.95
CA ARG A 319 8.31 32.43 9.18
C ARG A 319 7.53 31.48 10.09
N LEU A 320 6.22 31.66 10.23
CA LEU A 320 5.37 30.72 10.95
C LEU A 320 5.34 29.34 10.27
N GLY A 321 5.23 29.28 8.94
CA GLY A 321 5.28 28.02 8.20
C GLY A 321 6.62 27.29 8.36
N ILE A 322 7.74 28.00 8.37
CA ILE A 322 9.07 27.42 8.64
C ILE A 322 9.12 26.83 10.06
N ARG A 323 8.63 27.56 11.08
CA ARG A 323 8.52 27.04 12.45
C ARG A 323 7.65 25.78 12.54
N GLU A 324 6.55 25.75 11.79
CA GLU A 324 5.67 24.57 11.73
C GLU A 324 6.35 23.37 11.08
N ALA A 325 7.11 23.59 10.00
CA ALA A 325 7.88 22.55 9.32
C ALA A 325 8.94 21.94 10.27
N ILE A 326 9.72 22.77 10.95
CA ILE A 326 10.69 22.31 11.96
C ILE A 326 9.98 21.56 13.09
N GLY A 327 8.84 22.07 13.57
CA GLY A 327 8.03 21.40 14.59
C GLY A 327 7.50 20.02 14.15
N HIS A 328 7.10 19.87 12.88
CA HIS A 328 6.71 18.57 12.32
C HIS A 328 7.90 17.61 12.27
N ALA A 329 9.06 18.06 11.80
CA ALA A 329 10.29 17.29 11.75
C ALA A 329 10.74 16.79 13.14
N MET A 330 10.68 17.64 14.17
CA MET A 330 11.00 17.22 15.55
C MET A 330 10.06 16.11 16.05
N VAL A 331 8.75 16.19 15.79
CA VAL A 331 7.80 15.15 16.21
C VAL A 331 7.99 13.86 15.39
N MET A 332 8.47 13.95 14.14
CA MET A 332 8.84 12.77 13.36
C MET A 332 10.02 12.03 14.00
N LEU A 333 11.02 12.75 14.50
CA LEU A 333 12.12 12.17 15.27
C LEU A 333 11.65 11.52 16.59
N ASP A 334 10.72 12.15 17.30
CA ASP A 334 10.10 11.55 18.50
C ASP A 334 9.32 10.27 18.17
N ALA A 335 8.61 10.26 17.04
CA ALA A 335 7.90 9.09 16.55
C ALA A 335 8.85 7.95 16.17
N ARG A 336 9.99 8.27 15.53
CA ARG A 336 11.06 7.30 15.24
C ARG A 336 11.59 6.68 16.51
N GLU A 337 11.95 7.48 17.52
CA GLU A 337 12.40 6.96 18.82
C GLU A 337 11.34 6.06 19.47
N ALA A 338 10.07 6.44 19.39
CA ALA A 338 8.96 5.62 19.90
C ALA A 338 8.70 4.33 19.09
N ILE A 339 9.13 4.25 17.82
CA ILE A 339 9.10 3.01 17.03
C ILE A 339 10.21 2.06 17.48
N ALA A 340 11.42 2.59 17.69
CA ALA A 340 12.58 1.83 18.15
C ALA A 340 12.40 1.36 19.61
N ASP A 341 12.04 2.28 20.50
CA ASP A 341 11.83 2.07 21.94
C ASP A 341 10.51 2.70 22.41
N PRO A 342 9.39 1.95 22.32
CA PRO A 342 8.07 2.44 22.72
C PRO A 342 7.95 2.74 24.22
N GLY A 343 8.78 2.11 25.06
CA GLY A 343 8.70 2.22 26.52
C GLY A 343 8.93 3.63 27.03
N ARG A 344 9.68 4.45 26.29
CA ARG A 344 10.02 5.83 26.65
C ARG A 344 8.96 6.87 26.27
N HIS A 345 8.07 6.57 25.32
CA HIS A 345 7.20 7.58 24.71
C HIS A 345 5.74 7.11 24.60
N ARG A 346 4.84 7.72 25.36
CA ARG A 346 3.38 7.46 25.27
C ARG A 346 2.73 8.35 24.22
N LEU A 347 2.98 8.05 22.95
CA LEU A 347 2.30 8.74 21.84
C LEU A 347 0.84 8.28 21.74
N ARG A 348 -0.07 9.25 21.61
CA ARG A 348 -1.50 9.02 21.36
C ARG A 348 -1.81 9.43 19.91
N SER A 349 -2.21 8.47 19.10
CA SER A 349 -2.75 8.70 17.77
C SER A 349 -4.00 7.85 17.57
N ALA A 350 -5.00 8.44 16.92
CA ALA A 350 -6.13 7.67 16.41
C ALA A 350 -5.66 6.86 15.19
N PRO A 351 -6.21 5.65 14.97
CA PRO A 351 -5.89 4.85 13.80
C PRO A 351 -6.19 5.62 12.51
N LEU A 352 -5.44 5.31 11.44
CA LEU A 352 -5.72 5.81 10.10
C LEU A 352 -7.02 5.19 9.57
N ALA A 353 -7.95 6.03 9.14
CA ALA A 353 -9.21 5.60 8.53
C ALA A 353 -8.98 5.35 7.03
N TRP A 354 -8.66 4.10 6.68
CA TRP A 354 -8.48 3.66 5.31
C TRP A 354 -9.76 3.80 4.49
N HIS A 355 -9.68 4.43 3.31
CA HIS A 355 -10.76 4.49 2.35
C HIS A 355 -11.02 3.11 1.76
N ARG A 356 -12.27 2.67 1.86
CA ARG A 356 -12.77 1.41 1.31
C ARG A 356 -13.43 1.68 -0.04
N ASP A 357 -12.71 1.42 -1.13
CA ASP A 357 -13.28 1.57 -2.48
C ASP A 357 -14.15 0.35 -2.83
N HIS A 358 -15.41 0.43 -2.43
CA HIS A 358 -16.41 -0.60 -2.68
C HIS A 358 -16.64 -0.88 -4.17
N LEU A 359 -16.42 0.09 -5.05
CA LEU A 359 -16.62 -0.12 -6.48
C LEU A 359 -15.44 -0.91 -7.06
N ALA A 360 -14.20 -0.51 -6.75
CA ALA A 360 -13.03 -1.29 -7.15
C ALA A 360 -13.10 -2.74 -6.61
N ALA A 361 -13.52 -2.91 -5.35
CA ALA A 361 -13.75 -4.21 -4.76
C ALA A 361 -14.85 -5.01 -5.49
N GLY A 362 -15.95 -4.35 -5.90
CA GLY A 362 -17.03 -4.96 -6.68
C GLY A 362 -16.58 -5.44 -8.06
N ILE A 363 -15.79 -4.64 -8.79
CA ILE A 363 -15.21 -5.04 -10.09
C ILE A 363 -14.28 -6.25 -9.91
N ASN A 364 -13.43 -6.20 -8.88
CA ASN A 364 -12.52 -7.30 -8.58
C ASN A 364 -13.26 -8.61 -8.26
N ALA A 365 -14.33 -8.52 -7.47
CA ALA A 365 -15.19 -9.65 -7.15
C ALA A 365 -15.86 -10.21 -8.40
N LEU A 366 -16.49 -9.35 -9.21
CA LEU A 366 -17.15 -9.76 -10.45
C LEU A 366 -16.17 -10.45 -11.41
N ARG A 367 -14.97 -9.90 -11.58
CA ARG A 367 -13.92 -10.52 -12.41
C ARG A 367 -13.52 -11.90 -11.89
N ALA A 368 -13.29 -12.06 -10.59
CA ALA A 368 -12.95 -13.36 -10.01
C ALA A 368 -14.09 -14.39 -10.20
N GLY A 369 -15.34 -13.97 -10.00
CA GLY A 369 -16.52 -14.81 -10.24
C GLY A 369 -16.67 -15.23 -11.71
N LEU A 370 -16.42 -14.32 -12.65
CA LEU A 370 -16.45 -14.62 -14.09
C LEU A 370 -15.32 -15.57 -14.50
N VAL A 371 -14.09 -15.36 -14.02
CA VAL A 371 -12.97 -16.28 -14.27
C VAL A 371 -13.29 -17.68 -13.77
N PHE A 372 -13.80 -17.80 -12.54
CA PHE A 372 -14.21 -19.08 -11.99
C PHE A 372 -15.33 -19.73 -12.80
N THR A 373 -16.38 -18.97 -13.16
CA THR A 373 -17.53 -19.50 -13.91
C THR A 373 -17.12 -19.99 -15.30
N CYS A 374 -16.26 -19.25 -16.01
CA CYS A 374 -15.73 -19.65 -17.32
C CYS A 374 -14.93 -20.95 -17.22
N LEU A 375 -14.01 -21.05 -16.26
CA LEU A 375 -13.21 -22.25 -16.04
C LEU A 375 -14.06 -23.44 -15.56
N ALA A 376 -15.08 -23.20 -14.73
CA ALA A 376 -15.99 -24.23 -14.25
C ALA A 376 -16.85 -24.79 -15.40
N THR A 377 -17.34 -23.90 -16.27
CA THR A 377 -18.07 -24.29 -17.48
C THR A 377 -17.18 -25.12 -18.40
N PHE A 378 -15.95 -24.68 -18.61
CA PHE A 378 -14.96 -25.44 -19.40
C PHE A 378 -14.71 -26.84 -18.83
N TRP A 379 -14.55 -26.95 -17.52
CA TRP A 379 -14.36 -28.25 -16.85
C TRP A 379 -15.58 -29.16 -17.00
N ILE A 380 -16.80 -28.65 -16.84
CA ILE A 380 -18.03 -29.43 -16.99
C ILE A 380 -18.18 -29.95 -18.43
N LEU A 381 -17.90 -29.10 -19.43
CA LEU A 381 -18.06 -29.47 -20.84
C LEU A 381 -17.01 -30.46 -21.33
N THR A 382 -15.77 -30.32 -20.86
CA THR A 382 -14.66 -31.18 -21.30
C THR A 382 -14.55 -32.48 -20.52
N ALA A 383 -15.13 -32.54 -19.32
CA ALA A 383 -14.94 -33.62 -18.35
C ALA A 383 -13.45 -33.94 -18.08
N TRP A 384 -12.55 -32.99 -18.36
CA TRP A 384 -11.12 -33.22 -18.29
C TRP A 384 -10.64 -33.08 -16.84
N ASN A 385 -10.14 -34.18 -16.27
CA ASN A 385 -9.76 -34.24 -14.86
C ASN A 385 -8.72 -33.17 -14.46
N SER A 386 -7.78 -32.86 -15.35
CA SER A 386 -6.72 -31.87 -15.07
C SER A 386 -7.22 -30.42 -15.09
N ALA A 387 -8.39 -30.14 -15.69
CA ALA A 387 -8.98 -28.81 -15.67
C ALA A 387 -9.27 -28.29 -14.24
N LEU A 388 -9.34 -29.18 -13.24
CA LEU A 388 -9.38 -28.81 -11.82
C LEU A 388 -8.19 -27.95 -11.39
N VAL A 389 -7.00 -28.23 -11.93
CA VAL A 389 -5.79 -27.44 -11.67
C VAL A 389 -5.94 -26.04 -12.28
N ALA A 390 -6.48 -25.95 -13.50
CA ALA A 390 -6.75 -24.68 -14.17
C ALA A 390 -7.75 -23.83 -13.38
N LEU A 391 -8.85 -24.44 -12.93
CA LEU A 391 -9.88 -23.80 -12.11
C LEU A 391 -9.27 -23.22 -10.83
N LEU A 392 -8.46 -24.03 -10.12
CA LEU A 392 -7.89 -23.65 -8.84
C LEU A 392 -6.91 -22.49 -8.97
N LEU A 393 -5.97 -22.59 -9.91
CA LEU A 393 -4.94 -21.58 -10.08
C LEU A 393 -5.52 -20.30 -10.69
N GLY A 394 -6.45 -20.43 -11.63
CA GLY A 394 -7.15 -19.30 -12.22
C GLY A 394 -7.89 -18.48 -11.16
N THR A 395 -8.61 -19.14 -10.27
CA THR A 395 -9.36 -18.49 -9.19
C THR A 395 -8.42 -17.88 -8.14
N LEU A 396 -7.43 -18.65 -7.68
CA LEU A 396 -6.43 -18.19 -6.69
C LEU A 396 -5.69 -16.93 -7.19
N PHE A 397 -5.12 -16.97 -8.38
CA PHE A 397 -4.33 -15.85 -8.90
C PHE A 397 -5.19 -14.66 -9.31
N SER A 398 -6.42 -14.87 -9.80
CA SER A 398 -7.37 -13.78 -10.05
C SER A 398 -7.65 -12.98 -8.78
N ALA A 399 -7.94 -13.66 -7.66
CA ALA A 399 -8.18 -13.01 -6.38
C ALA A 399 -6.89 -12.41 -5.77
N PHE A 400 -5.76 -13.10 -5.86
CA PHE A 400 -4.49 -12.65 -5.28
C PHE A 400 -3.91 -11.42 -5.98
N PHE A 401 -4.06 -11.31 -7.29
CA PHE A 401 -3.59 -10.15 -8.06
C PHE A 401 -4.61 -9.02 -8.14
N ALA A 402 -5.88 -9.25 -7.77
CA ALA A 402 -6.94 -8.24 -7.85
C ALA A 402 -6.62 -6.93 -7.10
N SER A 403 -5.92 -7.03 -5.98
CA SER A 403 -5.56 -5.89 -5.13
C SER A 403 -4.19 -5.29 -5.46
N ARG A 404 -3.53 -5.72 -6.55
CA ARG A 404 -2.25 -5.16 -7.00
C ARG A 404 -2.47 -3.99 -7.96
N ASP A 405 -1.56 -3.03 -7.96
CA ASP A 405 -1.69 -1.78 -8.73
C ASP A 405 -1.70 -2.03 -10.25
N ASN A 406 -0.83 -2.90 -10.73
CA ASN A 406 -0.75 -3.34 -12.12
C ASN A 406 -0.90 -4.86 -12.22
N PRO A 407 -2.14 -5.37 -12.15
CA PRO A 407 -2.36 -6.80 -12.08
C PRO A 407 -1.98 -7.51 -13.39
N VAL A 408 -2.11 -6.84 -14.54
CA VAL A 408 -1.72 -7.41 -15.84
C VAL A 408 -0.22 -7.63 -15.90
N MET A 409 0.58 -6.63 -15.48
CA MET A 409 2.04 -6.77 -15.46
C MET A 409 2.47 -7.92 -14.55
N ILE A 410 1.98 -7.97 -13.31
CA ILE A 410 2.34 -9.03 -12.36
C ILE A 410 1.89 -10.40 -12.87
N THR A 411 0.69 -10.50 -13.44
CA THR A 411 0.20 -11.77 -14.01
C THR A 411 1.08 -12.21 -15.17
N MET A 412 1.53 -11.30 -16.04
CA MET A 412 2.45 -11.61 -17.14
C MET A 412 3.86 -11.99 -16.65
N MET A 413 4.34 -11.39 -15.56
CA MET A 413 5.59 -11.83 -14.91
C MET A 413 5.45 -13.27 -14.40
N PHE A 414 4.32 -13.57 -13.74
CA PHE A 414 4.01 -14.93 -13.28
C PHE A 414 3.90 -15.90 -14.46
N TYR A 415 3.30 -15.49 -15.57
CA TYR A 415 3.16 -16.31 -16.77
C TYR A 415 4.52 -16.66 -17.38
N LYS A 416 5.44 -15.70 -17.47
CA LYS A 416 6.80 -15.95 -17.96
C LYS A 416 7.60 -16.83 -16.98
N GLY A 417 7.46 -16.61 -15.66
CA GLY A 417 8.10 -17.44 -14.64
C GLY A 417 7.59 -18.89 -14.65
N MET A 418 6.30 -19.10 -14.88
CA MET A 418 5.68 -20.41 -15.11
C MET A 418 6.28 -21.12 -16.32
N LEU A 419 6.41 -20.43 -17.46
CA LEU A 419 7.00 -21.03 -18.66
C LEU A 419 8.45 -21.47 -18.42
N ALA A 420 9.22 -20.70 -17.65
CA ALA A 420 10.57 -21.09 -17.23
C ALA A 420 10.57 -22.29 -16.24
N ALA A 421 9.51 -22.44 -15.44
CA ALA A 421 9.37 -23.55 -14.51
C ALA A 421 9.09 -24.89 -15.19
N ILE A 422 8.46 -24.92 -16.38
CA ILE A 422 8.15 -26.16 -17.10
C ILE A 422 9.41 -27.01 -17.39
N PRO A 423 10.45 -26.51 -18.08
CA PRO A 423 11.66 -27.30 -18.32
C PRO A 423 12.40 -27.64 -17.02
N SER A 424 12.39 -26.75 -16.03
CA SER A 424 12.99 -27.02 -14.71
C SER A 424 12.28 -28.15 -13.98
N ALA A 425 10.94 -28.12 -13.92
CA ALA A 425 10.15 -29.15 -13.26
C ALA A 425 10.25 -30.49 -13.98
N PHE A 426 10.35 -30.48 -15.32
CA PHE A 426 10.63 -31.70 -16.08
C PHE A 426 12.00 -32.30 -15.72
N LEU A 427 13.06 -31.48 -15.70
CA LEU A 427 14.40 -31.96 -15.35
C LEU A 427 14.51 -32.41 -13.88
N PHE A 428 14.22 -31.51 -12.95
CA PHE A 428 14.41 -31.73 -11.52
C PHE A 428 13.29 -32.55 -10.88
N GLY A 429 12.05 -32.38 -11.32
CA GLY A 429 10.87 -33.03 -10.77
C GLY A 429 10.54 -34.39 -11.39
N HIS A 430 10.92 -34.63 -12.65
CA HIS A 430 10.66 -35.91 -13.34
C HIS A 430 11.94 -36.71 -13.61
N VAL A 431 12.91 -36.15 -14.32
CA VAL A 431 14.09 -36.90 -14.78
C VAL A 431 15.03 -37.26 -13.63
N LEU A 432 15.39 -36.28 -12.79
CA LEU A 432 16.33 -36.49 -11.69
C LEU A 432 15.66 -37.15 -10.48
N LEU A 433 14.42 -36.75 -10.16
CA LEU A 433 13.73 -37.25 -8.98
C LEU A 433 13.24 -38.70 -9.12
N SER A 434 13.01 -39.19 -10.35
CA SER A 434 12.70 -40.60 -10.59
C SER A 434 13.84 -41.55 -10.20
N GLN A 435 15.07 -41.03 -10.15
CA GLN A 435 16.27 -41.76 -9.71
C GLN A 435 16.59 -41.53 -8.23
N ALA A 436 15.78 -40.73 -7.53
CA ALA A 436 16.06 -40.33 -6.16
C ALA A 436 15.59 -41.36 -5.14
N HIS A 437 16.44 -41.63 -4.14
CA HIS A 437 16.11 -42.50 -3.03
C HIS A 437 16.12 -41.75 -1.70
N GLY A 438 15.00 -41.85 -0.98
CA GLY A 438 14.82 -41.23 0.32
C GLY A 438 14.67 -39.70 0.28
N PHE A 439 14.33 -39.15 1.44
CA PHE A 439 14.09 -37.72 1.59
C PHE A 439 15.32 -36.83 1.34
N PRO A 440 16.55 -37.18 1.78
CA PRO A 440 17.71 -36.30 1.57
C PRO A 440 17.99 -36.02 0.09
N MET A 441 17.88 -37.03 -0.78
CA MET A 441 18.10 -36.87 -2.21
C MET A 441 16.98 -36.05 -2.85
N LEU A 442 15.73 -36.25 -2.43
CA LEU A 442 14.60 -35.40 -2.82
C LEU A 442 14.86 -33.94 -2.42
N ALA A 443 15.28 -33.69 -1.19
CA ALA A 443 15.53 -32.34 -0.68
C ALA A 443 16.67 -31.63 -1.45
N MET A 444 17.75 -32.35 -1.79
CA MET A 444 18.86 -31.77 -2.57
C MET A 444 18.44 -31.46 -4.01
N LEU A 445 17.84 -32.43 -4.71
CA LEU A 445 17.45 -32.26 -6.11
C LEU A 445 16.34 -31.22 -6.26
N PHE A 446 15.26 -31.39 -5.50
CA PHE A 446 14.09 -30.52 -5.60
C PHE A 446 14.29 -29.18 -4.92
N GLY A 447 15.09 -29.12 -3.85
CA GLY A 447 15.45 -27.86 -3.18
C GLY A 447 16.29 -26.93 -4.05
N THR A 448 17.08 -27.46 -4.98
CA THR A 448 17.96 -26.66 -5.87
C THR A 448 17.21 -25.62 -6.71
N PRO A 449 16.21 -25.98 -7.55
CA PRO A 449 15.46 -24.98 -8.31
C PRO A 449 14.65 -24.04 -7.39
N LEU A 450 14.15 -24.54 -6.26
CA LEU A 450 13.40 -23.71 -5.30
C LEU A 450 14.30 -22.62 -4.69
N PHE A 451 15.52 -23.00 -4.28
CA PHE A 451 16.52 -22.09 -3.73
C PHE A 451 16.93 -21.02 -4.74
N LEU A 452 17.17 -21.40 -6.00
CA LEU A 452 17.51 -20.45 -7.08
C LEU A 452 16.36 -19.46 -7.36
N GLY A 453 15.12 -19.94 -7.36
CA GLY A 453 13.95 -19.05 -7.46
C GLY A 453 13.86 -18.10 -6.27
N LEU A 454 14.01 -18.59 -5.04
CA LEU A 454 13.92 -17.76 -3.83
C LEU A 454 15.03 -16.73 -3.72
N MET A 455 16.25 -17.04 -4.18
CA MET A 455 17.35 -16.08 -4.21
C MET A 455 17.08 -14.89 -5.15
N GLY A 456 16.43 -15.13 -6.28
CA GLY A 456 15.99 -14.07 -7.19
C GLY A 456 14.78 -13.29 -6.67
N ALA A 457 13.95 -13.90 -5.81
CA ALA A 457 12.73 -13.29 -5.30
C ALA A 457 12.97 -12.09 -4.37
N THR A 458 14.19 -11.88 -3.87
CA THR A 458 14.55 -10.72 -3.04
C THR A 458 14.65 -9.41 -3.83
N ASN A 459 14.80 -9.48 -5.15
CA ASN A 459 14.89 -8.31 -5.99
C ASN A 459 13.49 -7.90 -6.49
N PRO A 460 12.96 -6.71 -6.12
CA PRO A 460 11.59 -6.29 -6.46
C PRO A 460 11.27 -6.32 -7.96
N LYS A 461 12.27 -6.06 -8.82
CA LYS A 461 12.08 -6.00 -10.28
C LYS A 461 11.81 -7.37 -10.90
N ILE A 462 12.39 -8.43 -10.33
CA ILE A 462 12.28 -9.80 -10.85
C ILE A 462 11.47 -10.73 -9.94
N MET A 463 11.07 -10.26 -8.75
CA MET A 463 10.34 -11.01 -7.74
C MET A 463 9.17 -11.81 -8.32
N GLY A 464 8.35 -11.21 -9.20
CA GLY A 464 7.21 -11.89 -9.81
C GLY A 464 7.59 -13.11 -10.66
N TYR A 465 8.68 -13.05 -11.42
CA TYR A 465 9.18 -14.18 -12.22
C TYR A 465 9.69 -15.30 -11.33
N CYS A 466 10.50 -14.95 -10.34
CA CYS A 466 11.19 -15.88 -9.48
C CYS A 466 10.25 -16.61 -8.50
N LEU A 467 9.28 -15.89 -7.92
CA LEU A 467 8.23 -16.52 -7.09
C LEU A 467 7.37 -17.47 -7.91
N ALA A 468 6.98 -17.08 -9.13
CA ALA A 468 6.25 -17.95 -10.03
C ALA A 468 7.07 -19.20 -10.38
N PHE A 469 8.36 -19.02 -10.70
CA PHE A 469 9.26 -20.14 -10.95
C PHE A 469 9.28 -21.13 -9.79
N THR A 470 9.46 -20.67 -8.55
CA THR A 470 9.40 -21.53 -7.35
C THR A 470 8.04 -22.21 -7.21
N ILE A 471 6.93 -21.46 -7.26
CA ILE A 471 5.58 -22.00 -7.05
C ILE A 471 5.20 -23.04 -8.11
N PHE A 472 5.51 -22.78 -9.39
CA PHE A 472 5.17 -23.70 -10.47
C PHE A 472 6.08 -24.93 -10.50
N ASN A 473 7.33 -24.85 -10.04
CA ASN A 473 8.12 -26.06 -9.79
C ASN A 473 7.42 -26.97 -8.74
N ILE A 474 6.79 -26.41 -7.71
CA ILE A 474 6.02 -27.19 -6.71
C ILE A 474 4.75 -27.77 -7.31
N LEU A 475 3.99 -26.98 -8.06
CA LEU A 475 2.70 -27.39 -8.62
C LEU A 475 2.82 -28.40 -9.77
N LEU A 476 3.91 -28.35 -10.55
CA LEU A 476 4.14 -29.30 -11.64
C LEU A 476 4.70 -30.63 -11.12
N THR A 477 5.58 -30.58 -10.13
CA THR A 477 6.18 -31.79 -9.54
C THR A 477 5.22 -32.51 -8.58
N MET A 478 4.38 -31.78 -7.83
CA MET A 478 3.46 -32.33 -6.82
C MET A 478 4.11 -33.40 -5.91
N PRO A 479 5.15 -33.04 -5.13
CA PRO A 479 5.82 -34.01 -4.26
C PRO A 479 4.83 -34.62 -3.27
N GLY A 480 4.90 -35.94 -3.08
CA GLY A 480 4.01 -36.73 -2.23
C GLY A 480 4.57 -38.14 -1.97
N ASN A 481 3.93 -38.93 -1.10
CA ASN A 481 4.36 -40.32 -0.85
C ASN A 481 4.15 -41.22 -2.08
N ASN A 482 3.16 -40.89 -2.91
CA ASN A 482 2.83 -41.63 -4.13
C ASN A 482 3.11 -40.77 -5.38
N MET A 483 4.39 -40.47 -5.64
CA MET A 483 4.77 -39.69 -6.84
C MET A 483 4.62 -40.53 -8.10
N ASP A 484 3.92 -39.98 -9.09
CA ASP A 484 3.86 -40.50 -10.45
C ASP A 484 4.76 -39.67 -11.37
N PHE A 485 5.71 -40.34 -12.04
CA PHE A 485 6.64 -39.77 -12.99
C PHE A 485 6.18 -39.92 -14.45
N SER A 486 4.89 -40.14 -14.69
CA SER A 486 4.32 -40.17 -16.04
C SER A 486 4.41 -38.82 -16.74
N PHE A 487 4.86 -38.85 -18.00
CA PHE A 487 4.89 -37.66 -18.86
C PHE A 487 3.49 -37.14 -19.14
N ASP A 488 2.51 -38.02 -19.33
CA ASP A 488 1.13 -37.63 -19.63
C ASP A 488 0.52 -36.79 -18.52
N SER A 489 0.69 -37.21 -17.26
CA SER A 489 0.20 -36.45 -16.11
C SER A 489 0.91 -35.10 -15.99
N PHE A 490 2.22 -35.05 -16.25
CA PHE A 490 2.99 -33.80 -16.27
C PHE A 490 2.52 -32.84 -17.36
N ALA A 491 2.39 -33.31 -18.60
CA ALA A 491 1.96 -32.51 -19.75
C ALA A 491 0.53 -31.97 -19.54
N ASN A 492 -0.38 -32.80 -19.03
CA ASN A 492 -1.73 -32.38 -18.69
C ASN A 492 -1.76 -31.30 -17.60
N ARG A 493 -0.93 -31.43 -16.55
CA ARG A 493 -0.77 -30.41 -15.51
C ARG A 493 -0.22 -29.10 -16.09
N ALA A 494 0.82 -29.16 -16.91
CA ALA A 494 1.40 -27.98 -17.56
C ALA A 494 0.37 -27.23 -18.43
N LEU A 495 -0.39 -27.96 -19.27
CA LEU A 495 -1.47 -27.37 -20.09
C LEU A 495 -2.55 -26.73 -19.22
N SER A 496 -2.95 -27.38 -18.14
CA SER A 496 -3.98 -26.86 -17.22
C SER A 496 -3.56 -25.54 -16.58
N VAL A 497 -2.30 -25.45 -16.16
CA VAL A 497 -1.75 -24.21 -15.58
C VAL A 497 -1.73 -23.09 -16.63
N ILE A 498 -1.31 -23.38 -17.87
CA ILE A 498 -1.30 -22.42 -18.98
C ILE A 498 -2.70 -21.86 -19.25
N ILE A 499 -3.71 -22.74 -19.31
CA ILE A 499 -5.11 -22.34 -19.51
C ILE A 499 -5.59 -21.47 -18.36
N GLY A 500 -5.38 -21.91 -17.11
CA GLY A 500 -5.81 -21.17 -15.92
C GLY A 500 -5.23 -19.75 -15.89
N LEU A 501 -3.93 -19.60 -16.12
CA LEU A 501 -3.28 -18.29 -16.06
C LEU A 501 -3.62 -17.41 -17.28
N SER A 502 -3.85 -18.00 -18.45
CA SER A 502 -4.34 -17.28 -19.63
C SER A 502 -5.73 -16.68 -19.39
N CYS A 503 -6.63 -17.42 -18.74
CA CYS A 503 -7.94 -16.91 -18.32
C CYS A 503 -7.81 -15.74 -17.33
N VAL A 504 -6.84 -15.78 -16.41
CA VAL A 504 -6.57 -14.68 -15.48
C VAL A 504 -6.11 -13.43 -16.22
N VAL A 505 -5.12 -13.56 -17.13
CA VAL A 505 -4.65 -12.45 -17.96
C VAL A 505 -5.80 -11.84 -18.76
N MET A 506 -6.62 -12.69 -19.39
CA MET A 506 -7.77 -12.24 -20.17
C MET A 506 -8.82 -11.55 -19.29
N GLY A 507 -9.10 -12.10 -18.10
CA GLY A 507 -10.00 -11.49 -17.13
C GLY A 507 -9.58 -10.08 -16.72
N PHE A 508 -8.28 -9.85 -16.49
CA PHE A 508 -7.75 -8.52 -16.19
C PHE A 508 -7.76 -7.56 -17.39
N ARG A 509 -7.66 -8.08 -18.62
CA ARG A 509 -7.74 -7.26 -19.85
C ARG A 509 -9.18 -6.89 -20.23
N LEU A 510 -10.13 -7.81 -20.06
CA LEU A 510 -11.55 -7.61 -20.41
C LEU A 510 -12.29 -6.76 -19.38
N LEU A 511 -11.97 -6.94 -18.10
CA LEU A 511 -12.52 -6.15 -16.99
C LEU A 511 -11.38 -5.38 -16.29
N PRO A 512 -10.85 -4.33 -16.95
CA PRO A 512 -9.85 -3.48 -16.33
C PRO A 512 -10.45 -2.77 -15.13
N GLY A 513 -9.59 -2.36 -14.19
CA GLY A 513 -10.00 -1.57 -13.03
C GLY A 513 -10.59 -0.21 -13.42
N LEU A 514 -10.95 0.57 -12.40
CA LEU A 514 -11.45 1.94 -12.59
C LEU A 514 -10.52 2.78 -13.48
N GLY A 515 -11.08 3.33 -14.57
CA GLY A 515 -10.34 4.22 -15.47
C GLY A 515 -9.79 5.47 -14.78
N THR A 516 -8.67 5.98 -15.28
CA THR A 516 -7.91 7.10 -14.71
C THR A 516 -8.75 8.36 -14.48
N ARG A 517 -9.62 8.70 -15.44
CA ARG A 517 -10.54 9.86 -15.37
C ARG A 517 -11.57 9.74 -14.23
N LEU A 518 -12.12 8.54 -14.04
CA LEU A 518 -13.12 8.28 -12.98
C LEU A 518 -12.49 8.34 -11.60
N ARG A 519 -11.29 7.75 -11.44
CA ARG A 519 -10.51 7.85 -10.19
C ARG A 519 -10.20 9.30 -9.83
N ARG A 520 -9.74 10.09 -10.81
CA ARG A 520 -9.49 11.52 -10.63
C ARG A 520 -10.73 12.28 -10.17
N ARG A 521 -11.85 12.17 -10.90
CA ARG A 521 -13.08 12.89 -10.55
C ARG A 521 -13.57 12.52 -9.15
N ARG A 522 -13.48 11.24 -8.79
CA ARG A 522 -13.84 10.77 -7.44
C ARG A 522 -12.93 11.32 -6.36
N LEU A 523 -11.63 11.35 -6.62
CA LEU A 523 -10.67 11.91 -5.69
C LEU A 523 -10.93 13.40 -5.43
N ILE A 524 -11.15 14.19 -6.49
CA ILE A 524 -11.49 15.61 -6.38
C ILE A 524 -12.77 15.79 -5.57
N ASN A 525 -13.84 15.06 -5.92
CA ASN A 525 -15.12 15.13 -5.21
C ASN A 525 -14.98 14.74 -3.74
N ALA A 526 -14.19 13.71 -3.44
CA ALA A 526 -13.99 13.22 -2.07
C ALA A 526 -13.20 14.21 -1.21
N ILE A 527 -12.15 14.85 -1.76
CA ILE A 527 -11.39 15.89 -1.05
C ILE A 527 -12.27 17.14 -0.85
N SER A 528 -12.98 17.59 -1.88
CA SER A 528 -13.91 18.73 -1.77
C SER A 528 -14.97 18.47 -0.68
N GLN A 529 -15.63 17.31 -0.71
CA GLN A 529 -16.64 16.94 0.28
C GLN A 529 -16.09 16.92 1.71
N ASP A 530 -14.86 16.43 1.92
CA ASP A 530 -14.24 16.44 3.24
C ASP A 530 -13.96 17.86 3.73
N ILE A 531 -13.45 18.75 2.87
CA ILE A 531 -13.25 20.17 3.19
C ILE A 531 -14.58 20.85 3.53
N HIS A 532 -15.64 20.57 2.78
CA HIS A 532 -16.99 21.05 3.10
C HIS A 532 -17.52 20.52 4.45
N GLN A 533 -17.23 19.26 4.78
CA GLN A 533 -17.64 18.64 6.05
C GLN A 533 -16.86 19.18 7.27
N LEU A 534 -15.66 19.74 7.07
CA LEU A 534 -14.89 20.36 8.15
C LEU A 534 -15.69 21.45 8.87
N ARG A 535 -16.67 22.11 8.24
CA ARG A 535 -17.45 23.18 8.88
C ARG A 535 -18.56 22.68 9.81
N ARG A 536 -18.95 21.40 9.74
CA ARG A 536 -20.13 20.87 10.45
C ARG A 536 -19.81 20.10 11.72
N ARG A 537 -18.60 19.55 11.85
CA ARG A 537 -18.23 18.65 12.96
C ARG A 537 -17.46 19.38 14.05
N SER A 538 -17.37 18.77 15.23
CA SER A 538 -16.45 19.20 16.29
C SER A 538 -15.01 19.26 15.74
N ILE A 539 -14.17 20.16 16.26
CA ILE A 539 -12.80 20.37 15.75
C ILE A 539 -11.97 19.09 15.88
N ARG A 540 -12.03 18.41 17.03
CA ARG A 540 -11.27 17.17 17.29
C ARG A 540 -11.67 16.03 16.34
N ASP A 541 -12.97 15.86 16.11
CA ASP A 541 -13.47 14.82 15.19
C ASP A 541 -13.15 15.16 13.74
N ALA A 542 -13.27 16.43 13.38
CA ALA A 542 -12.95 16.94 12.05
C ALA A 542 -11.46 16.73 11.74
N GLU A 543 -10.56 17.12 12.66
CA GLU A 543 -9.11 16.95 12.49
C GLU A 543 -8.73 15.47 12.36
N THR A 544 -9.28 14.62 13.23
CA THR A 544 -8.95 13.19 13.24
C THR A 544 -9.39 12.51 11.95
N ARG A 545 -10.62 12.76 11.50
CA ARG A 545 -11.16 12.14 10.28
C ARG A 545 -10.52 12.69 9.01
N PHE A 546 -10.40 14.02 8.91
CA PHE A 546 -9.79 14.67 7.75
C PHE A 546 -8.33 14.26 7.57
N SER A 547 -7.53 14.33 8.65
CA SER A 547 -6.13 13.92 8.59
C SER A 547 -6.00 12.43 8.21
N GLY A 548 -6.93 11.58 8.69
CA GLY A 548 -6.96 10.17 8.35
C GLY A 548 -7.27 9.90 6.88
N HIS A 549 -8.37 10.49 6.37
CA HIS A 549 -8.78 10.34 4.97
C HIS A 549 -7.75 10.91 3.99
N MET A 550 -7.20 12.09 4.29
CA MET A 550 -6.18 12.70 3.43
C MET A 550 -4.91 11.85 3.41
N ALA A 551 -4.49 11.31 4.55
CA ALA A 551 -3.33 10.44 4.59
C ALA A 551 -3.50 9.19 3.74
N ASP A 552 -4.63 8.49 3.86
CA ASP A 552 -4.88 7.34 3.01
C ASP A 552 -4.94 7.71 1.51
N ARG A 553 -5.58 8.82 1.13
CA ARG A 553 -5.60 9.28 -0.28
C ARG A 553 -4.22 9.62 -0.81
N MET A 554 -3.37 10.28 -0.01
CA MET A 554 -2.00 10.61 -0.40
C MET A 554 -1.16 9.34 -0.58
N LEU A 555 -1.30 8.36 0.31
CA LEU A 555 -0.63 7.07 0.19
C LEU A 555 -1.15 6.28 -1.02
N GLN A 556 -2.46 6.31 -1.31
CA GLN A 556 -3.03 5.70 -2.51
C GLN A 556 -2.51 6.34 -3.80
N LEU A 557 -2.38 7.66 -3.83
CA LEU A 557 -1.78 8.37 -4.97
C LEU A 557 -0.32 7.96 -5.16
N ALA A 558 0.43 7.78 -4.07
CA ALA A 558 1.82 7.36 -4.11
C ALA A 558 2.01 5.92 -4.62
N GLN A 559 1.08 5.00 -4.33
CA GLN A 559 1.15 3.61 -4.78
C GLN A 559 0.90 3.43 -6.27
N HIS A 560 0.14 4.32 -6.90
CA HIS A 560 -0.19 4.22 -8.32
C HIS A 560 0.90 4.85 -9.20
N ASP A 561 2.14 4.41 -9.01
CA ASP A 561 3.36 4.94 -9.64
C ASP A 561 3.38 4.77 -11.18
N ASP A 562 2.52 3.91 -11.73
CA ASP A 562 2.45 3.56 -13.17
C ASP A 562 1.51 4.44 -14.02
N MET A 563 0.89 5.51 -13.48
CA MET A 563 0.17 6.48 -14.31
C MET A 563 1.14 7.47 -14.96
N LEU A 564 0.81 7.93 -16.17
CA LEU A 564 1.61 8.88 -16.96
C LEU A 564 2.27 9.97 -16.06
N PRO A 565 3.61 10.13 -16.08
CA PRO A 565 4.36 10.92 -15.11
C PRO A 565 3.87 12.35 -14.88
N GLU A 566 3.28 12.99 -15.90
CA GLU A 566 2.78 14.37 -15.83
C GLU A 566 1.40 14.48 -15.15
N ASP A 567 0.45 13.59 -15.49
CA ASP A 567 -0.92 13.66 -14.96
C ASP A 567 -0.99 13.37 -13.45
N GLN A 568 -0.06 12.54 -12.95
CA GLN A 568 0.13 12.25 -11.52
C GLN A 568 0.60 13.47 -10.73
N ARG A 569 1.56 14.25 -11.28
CA ARG A 569 2.14 15.42 -10.62
C ARG A 569 1.03 16.35 -10.15
N HIS A 570 0.09 16.58 -11.04
CA HIS A 570 -1.02 17.48 -10.79
C HIS A 570 -2.02 16.94 -9.75
N LEU A 571 -2.25 15.62 -9.67
CA LEU A 571 -3.12 15.01 -8.65
C LEU A 571 -2.49 15.03 -7.26
N PHE A 572 -1.17 14.86 -7.20
CA PHE A 572 -0.45 14.93 -5.94
C PHE A 572 -0.40 16.38 -5.42
N ILE A 573 -0.12 17.35 -6.29
CA ILE A 573 -0.24 18.79 -5.98
C ILE A 573 -1.64 19.10 -5.46
N LEU A 574 -2.68 18.67 -6.17
CA LEU A 574 -4.08 18.82 -5.72
C LEU A 574 -4.32 18.23 -4.31
N GLY A 575 -3.78 17.05 -4.04
CA GLY A 575 -3.85 16.42 -2.72
C GLY A 575 -3.15 17.23 -1.62
N LEU A 576 -1.94 17.74 -1.88
CA LEU A 576 -1.19 18.59 -0.96
C LEU A 576 -1.89 19.93 -0.71
N THR A 577 -2.38 20.59 -1.76
CA THR A 577 -3.14 21.84 -1.65
C THR A 577 -4.43 21.62 -0.85
N GLY A 578 -5.14 20.51 -1.10
CA GLY A 578 -6.32 20.14 -0.31
C GLY A 578 -5.99 19.88 1.16
N LEU A 579 -4.85 19.24 1.45
CA LEU A 579 -4.37 19.01 2.83
C LEU A 579 -4.01 20.33 3.52
N ASP A 580 -3.31 21.24 2.83
CA ASP A 580 -2.96 22.57 3.36
C ASP A 580 -4.23 23.39 3.64
N ILE A 581 -5.17 23.49 2.68
CA ILE A 581 -6.44 24.22 2.86
C ILE A 581 -7.27 23.65 4.00
N GLY A 582 -7.39 22.32 4.09
CA GLY A 582 -8.14 21.70 5.19
C GLY A 582 -7.47 21.91 6.54
N SER A 583 -6.14 21.87 6.60
CA SER A 583 -5.38 22.18 7.82
C SER A 583 -5.52 23.64 8.24
N ALA A 584 -5.49 24.57 7.29
CA ALA A 584 -5.70 26.00 7.52
C ALA A 584 -7.14 26.29 7.97
N THR A 585 -8.13 25.62 7.36
CA THR A 585 -9.53 25.67 7.76
C THR A 585 -9.70 25.24 9.22
N LEU A 586 -9.09 24.13 9.62
CA LEU A 586 -9.13 23.65 11.01
C LEU A 586 -8.50 24.66 12.00
N ARG A 587 -7.39 25.30 11.63
CA ARG A 587 -6.75 26.33 12.47
C ARG A 587 -7.55 27.61 12.57
N LEU A 588 -8.17 28.05 11.48
CA LEU A 588 -9.07 29.20 11.50
C LEU A 588 -10.27 28.91 12.42
N ARG A 589 -10.83 27.70 12.36
CA ARG A 589 -11.89 27.26 13.27
C ARG A 589 -11.45 27.26 14.72
N ASP A 590 -10.31 26.67 15.04
CA ASP A 590 -9.74 26.62 16.40
C ASP A 590 -9.56 28.01 17.02
N ARG A 591 -9.30 29.03 16.19
CA ARG A 591 -9.11 30.41 16.66
C ARG A 591 -10.39 31.26 16.67
N LEU A 592 -11.34 31.01 15.78
CA LEU A 592 -12.44 31.93 15.49
C LEU A 592 -13.85 31.33 15.67
N ASP A 593 -14.01 30.01 15.88
CA ASP A 593 -15.32 29.40 16.12
C ASP A 593 -15.96 29.98 17.41
N ASP A 594 -15.14 30.21 18.44
CA ASP A 594 -15.55 30.76 19.75
C ASP A 594 -15.38 32.29 19.86
N ALA A 595 -15.20 32.99 18.74
CA ALA A 595 -15.08 34.45 18.75
C ALA A 595 -16.29 35.10 19.44
N SER A 596 -16.02 36.07 20.33
CA SER A 596 -17.02 36.75 21.15
C SER A 596 -18.09 37.45 20.31
N HIS A 597 -17.70 38.11 19.23
CA HIS A 597 -18.61 38.89 18.40
C HIS A 597 -19.36 38.04 17.34
N PRO A 598 -20.70 38.11 17.25
CA PRO A 598 -21.49 37.29 16.32
C PRO A 598 -21.22 37.60 14.84
N LEU A 599 -20.85 38.85 14.50
CA LEU A 599 -20.51 39.22 13.12
C LEU A 599 -19.21 38.57 12.65
N ILE A 600 -18.20 38.48 13.53
CA ILE A 600 -16.93 37.80 13.24
C ILE A 600 -17.19 36.31 12.98
N ARG A 601 -18.03 35.66 13.81
CA ARG A 601 -18.43 34.26 13.58
C ARG A 601 -19.14 34.05 12.25
N ARG A 602 -20.00 35.00 11.82
CA ARG A 602 -20.69 34.92 10.51
C ARG A 602 -19.70 35.08 9.35
N ALA A 603 -18.80 36.07 9.41
CA ALA A 603 -17.78 36.30 8.40
C ALA A 603 -16.79 35.13 8.31
N HIS A 604 -16.36 34.59 9.45
CA HIS A 604 -15.52 33.39 9.52
C HIS A 604 -16.18 32.20 8.82
N ARG A 605 -17.46 31.92 9.10
CA ARG A 605 -18.21 30.84 8.41
C ARG A 605 -18.36 31.08 6.91
N GLN A 606 -18.42 32.34 6.47
CA GLN A 606 -18.48 32.71 5.05
C GLN A 606 -17.11 32.46 4.38
N LEU A 607 -16.00 32.84 5.01
CA LEU A 607 -14.66 32.52 4.53
C LEU A 607 -14.45 30.99 4.40
N LEU A 608 -14.86 30.21 5.41
CA LEU A 608 -14.78 28.74 5.33
C LEU A 608 -15.67 28.15 4.21
N ARG A 609 -16.75 28.83 3.80
CA ARG A 609 -17.54 28.43 2.63
C ARG A 609 -16.78 28.74 1.34
N ALA A 610 -16.25 29.94 1.23
CA ALA A 610 -15.51 30.41 0.07
C ALA A 610 -14.24 29.58 -0.18
N LEU A 611 -13.50 29.20 0.87
CA LEU A 611 -12.33 28.32 0.74
C LEU A 611 -12.68 26.93 0.22
N ALA A 612 -13.80 26.37 0.69
CA ALA A 612 -14.26 25.04 0.26
C ALA A 612 -14.72 25.05 -1.21
N SER A 613 -15.54 26.04 -1.60
CA SER A 613 -15.97 26.20 -3.00
C SER A 613 -14.81 26.59 -3.92
N GLY A 614 -13.91 27.46 -3.46
CA GLY A 614 -12.73 27.88 -4.20
C GLY A 614 -11.78 26.71 -4.48
N PHE A 615 -11.63 25.77 -3.54
CA PHE A 615 -10.89 24.53 -3.80
C PHE A 615 -11.56 23.67 -4.88
N GLU A 616 -12.89 23.51 -4.83
CA GLU A 616 -13.62 22.73 -5.83
C GLU A 616 -13.52 23.36 -7.24
N GLU A 617 -13.61 24.68 -7.34
CA GLU A 617 -13.42 25.43 -8.58
C GLU A 617 -11.99 25.26 -9.11
N ALA A 618 -10.98 25.50 -8.26
CA ALA A 618 -9.57 25.36 -8.62
C ALA A 618 -9.21 23.93 -9.05
N ALA A 619 -9.73 22.93 -8.33
CA ALA A 619 -9.55 21.51 -8.66
C ALA A 619 -10.10 21.13 -10.04
N ASN A 620 -11.13 21.86 -10.51
CA ASN A 620 -11.75 21.71 -11.81
C ASN A 620 -11.17 22.67 -12.88
N GLY A 621 -10.09 23.41 -12.56
CA GLY A 621 -9.43 24.33 -13.50
C GLY A 621 -10.13 25.68 -13.65
N ARG A 622 -10.98 26.07 -12.69
CA ARG A 622 -11.65 27.38 -12.67
C ARG A 622 -11.03 28.27 -11.59
N PRO A 623 -10.90 29.58 -11.82
CA PRO A 623 -10.38 30.48 -10.79
C PRO A 623 -11.32 30.50 -9.56
N PRO A 624 -10.77 30.54 -8.34
CA PRO A 624 -11.57 30.56 -7.11
C PRO A 624 -12.38 31.86 -6.99
N GLN A 625 -13.67 31.76 -6.66
CA GLN A 625 -14.53 32.92 -6.48
C GLN A 625 -14.82 33.24 -5.01
N GLY A 626 -14.76 34.53 -4.66
CA GLY A 626 -15.26 35.04 -3.37
C GLY A 626 -14.37 34.80 -2.15
N VAL A 627 -13.20 34.15 -2.30
CA VAL A 627 -12.23 33.96 -1.20
C VAL A 627 -11.70 35.30 -0.72
N HIS A 628 -11.23 36.15 -1.66
CA HIS A 628 -10.71 37.48 -1.36
C HIS A 628 -11.71 38.36 -0.61
N ALA A 629 -12.91 38.51 -1.16
CA ALA A 629 -13.96 39.35 -0.59
C ALA A 629 -14.41 38.85 0.80
N ALA A 630 -14.46 37.53 1.01
CA ALA A 630 -14.76 36.96 2.31
C ALA A 630 -13.63 37.20 3.33
N GLY A 631 -12.38 37.18 2.88
CA GLY A 631 -11.19 37.51 3.66
C GLY A 631 -11.19 38.96 4.13
N GLN A 632 -11.28 39.90 3.19
CA GLN A 632 -11.33 41.34 3.49
C GLN A 632 -12.46 41.69 4.46
N ARG A 633 -13.65 41.07 4.29
CA ARG A 633 -14.78 41.27 5.19
C ARG A 633 -14.50 40.76 6.60
N LEU A 634 -13.81 39.63 6.74
CA LEU A 634 -13.41 39.09 8.04
C LEU A 634 -12.39 40.03 8.71
N ASP A 635 -11.40 40.50 7.96
CA ASP A 635 -10.36 41.39 8.48
C ASP A 635 -10.91 42.75 8.90
N ALA A 636 -11.84 43.33 8.13
CA ALA A 636 -12.53 44.57 8.49
C ALA A 636 -13.34 44.42 9.79
N LEU A 637 -14.07 43.31 9.95
CA LEU A 637 -14.86 43.06 11.16
C LEU A 637 -14.00 42.74 12.39
N ILE A 638 -12.84 42.09 12.20
CA ILE A 638 -11.86 41.90 13.26
C ILE A 638 -11.26 43.25 13.68
N ALA A 639 -10.99 44.15 12.72
CA ALA A 639 -10.49 45.49 12.99
C ALA A 639 -11.46 46.32 13.83
N GLU A 640 -12.75 46.23 13.50
CA GLU A 640 -13.79 47.10 14.03
C GLU A 640 -14.37 46.59 15.36
N HIS A 641 -14.47 45.26 15.52
CA HIS A 641 -15.21 44.64 16.64
C HIS A 641 -14.40 43.58 17.41
N GLY A 642 -13.15 43.32 17.03
CA GLY A 642 -12.37 42.21 17.56
C GLY A 642 -11.48 42.58 18.73
N ASP A 643 -11.50 41.78 19.79
CA ASP A 643 -10.45 41.71 20.83
C ASP A 643 -9.32 40.76 20.40
N VAL A 644 -8.97 40.77 19.11
CA VAL A 644 -7.92 39.91 18.55
C VAL A 644 -6.62 40.71 18.58
N PRO A 645 -5.57 40.25 19.27
CA PRO A 645 -4.28 40.93 19.31
C PRO A 645 -3.76 41.26 17.90
N ALA A 646 -3.19 42.44 17.72
CA ALA A 646 -2.70 42.93 16.42
C ALA A 646 -1.80 41.91 15.71
N ASP A 647 -0.91 41.23 16.44
CA ASP A 647 -0.03 40.18 15.89
C ASP A 647 -0.80 38.98 15.32
N ARG A 648 -1.92 38.60 15.92
CA ARG A 648 -2.75 37.49 15.44
C ARG A 648 -3.54 37.88 14.19
N ARG A 649 -3.94 39.16 14.08
CA ARG A 649 -4.63 39.69 12.89
C ARG A 649 -3.72 39.62 11.66
N VAL A 650 -2.49 40.10 11.76
CA VAL A 650 -1.50 40.06 10.68
C VAL A 650 -1.24 38.61 10.20
N LEU A 651 -1.22 37.63 11.12
CA LEU A 651 -1.07 36.22 10.76
C LEU A 651 -2.29 35.62 10.05
N ILE A 652 -3.49 36.12 10.32
CA ILE A 652 -4.73 35.69 9.65
C ILE A 652 -4.76 36.25 8.23
N GLU A 653 -4.46 37.54 8.07
CA GLU A 653 -4.37 38.23 6.78
C GLU A 653 -3.36 37.53 5.85
N GLY A 654 -2.13 37.31 6.32
CA GLY A 654 -1.11 36.60 5.53
C GLY A 654 -1.45 35.13 5.26
N LEU A 655 -2.26 34.49 6.12
CA LEU A 655 -2.77 33.14 5.85
C LEU A 655 -3.80 33.14 4.72
N ILE A 656 -4.73 34.11 4.71
CA ILE A 656 -5.78 34.23 3.70
C ILE A 656 -5.14 34.52 2.33
N GLU A 657 -4.23 35.49 2.27
CA GLU A 657 -3.48 35.84 1.05
C GLU A 657 -2.76 34.61 0.49
N ARG A 658 -2.03 33.87 1.33
CA ARG A 658 -1.36 32.62 0.93
C ARG A 658 -2.33 31.59 0.35
N LEU A 659 -3.49 31.39 0.98
CA LEU A 659 -4.46 30.39 0.53
C LEU A 659 -5.10 30.76 -0.81
N GLU A 660 -5.32 32.05 -1.06
CA GLU A 660 -5.80 32.56 -2.34
C GLU A 660 -4.80 32.28 -3.46
N LEU A 661 -3.53 32.65 -3.27
CA LEU A 661 -2.45 32.36 -4.22
C LEU A 661 -2.31 30.85 -4.50
N ALA A 662 -2.47 30.00 -3.48
CA ALA A 662 -2.44 28.55 -3.63
C ALA A 662 -3.60 28.03 -4.51
N LEU A 663 -4.81 28.57 -4.33
CA LEU A 663 -5.98 28.20 -5.13
C LEU A 663 -5.87 28.68 -6.58
N GLU A 664 -5.40 29.90 -6.81
CA GLU A 664 -5.18 30.44 -8.16
C GLU A 664 -4.14 29.63 -8.94
N ARG A 665 -3.04 29.27 -8.28
CA ARG A 665 -2.02 28.42 -8.88
C ARG A 665 -2.57 27.03 -9.19
N LEU A 666 -3.32 26.43 -8.27
CA LEU A 666 -3.96 25.14 -8.54
C LEU A 666 -4.91 25.24 -9.74
N ALA A 667 -5.71 26.30 -9.84
CA ALA A 667 -6.60 26.55 -10.98
C ALA A 667 -5.83 26.61 -12.31
N ARG A 668 -4.73 27.39 -12.37
CA ARG A 668 -3.86 27.48 -13.56
C ARG A 668 -3.29 26.12 -13.96
N ILE A 669 -2.69 25.41 -13.00
CA ILE A 669 -2.12 24.06 -13.21
C ILE A 669 -3.19 23.06 -13.67
N MET A 670 -4.44 23.18 -13.19
CA MET A 670 -5.54 22.33 -13.61
C MET A 670 -6.12 22.71 -14.99
N ALA A 671 -6.06 23.99 -15.36
CA ALA A 671 -6.60 24.55 -16.61
C ALA A 671 -5.68 24.30 -17.82
N GLU A 672 -4.36 24.39 -17.64
CA GLU A 672 -3.35 24.22 -18.70
C GLU A 672 -3.21 22.76 -19.20
N ARG A 673 -4.02 21.83 -18.68
CA ARG A 673 -3.94 20.42 -19.06
C ARG A 673 -4.47 20.20 -20.49
N PRO A 674 -3.75 19.44 -21.34
CA PRO A 674 -4.30 19.03 -22.62
C PRO A 674 -5.55 18.16 -22.38
N HIS A 675 -6.69 18.59 -22.92
CA HIS A 675 -7.85 17.72 -23.07
C HIS A 675 -7.42 16.52 -23.93
N ILE A 676 -7.15 15.37 -23.32
CA ILE A 676 -6.90 14.12 -24.02
C ILE A 676 -8.14 13.85 -24.90
N LYS A 677 -8.06 14.15 -26.19
CA LYS A 677 -9.01 13.66 -27.20
C LYS A 677 -9.12 12.14 -27.00
N PRO A 678 -10.33 11.56 -27.04
CA PRO A 678 -10.43 10.10 -27.08
C PRO A 678 -9.59 9.63 -28.26
N SER A 679 -8.63 8.73 -28.01
CA SER A 679 -7.91 8.02 -29.05
C SER A 679 -8.96 7.35 -29.93
N THR A 680 -9.21 7.94 -31.10
CA THR A 680 -9.73 7.19 -32.24
C THR A 680 -8.64 6.17 -32.54
N ALA A 681 -8.91 4.91 -32.20
CA ALA A 681 -8.13 3.79 -32.67
C ALA A 681 -8.19 3.79 -34.20
N THR A 682 -7.23 4.45 -34.83
CA THR A 682 -6.94 4.24 -36.25
C THR A 682 -6.26 2.89 -36.35
N ALA A 683 -7.03 1.92 -36.84
CA ALA A 683 -6.49 0.76 -37.51
C ALA A 683 -5.53 1.24 -38.60
N SER A 684 -4.25 0.96 -38.43
CA SER A 684 -3.32 0.84 -39.55
C SER A 684 -2.66 -0.53 -39.44
N ALA A 685 -3.31 -1.50 -40.08
CA ALA A 685 -2.63 -2.67 -40.58
C ALA A 685 -1.65 -2.22 -41.66
N SER A 686 -0.36 -2.53 -41.51
CA SER A 686 0.55 -2.90 -42.60
C SER A 686 1.99 -3.02 -42.08
N HIS A 687 2.57 -4.20 -42.37
CA HIS A 687 3.97 -4.65 -42.26
C HIS A 687 4.39 -5.34 -40.96
#